data_AF-A0A6L9FPC1-F1
#
_entry.id   AF-A0A6L9FPC1-F1
#
_cell.length_a   1.000
_cell.length_b   1.000
_cell.length_c   1.000
_cell.angle_alpha   90.00
_cell.angle_beta   90.00
_cell.angle_gamma   90.00
#
_symmetry.space_group_name_H-M   'P 1'
#
loop_
_entity.id
_entity.type
_entity.pdbx_description
1 polymer ?
#
loop_
_entity_poly.entity_id
_entity_poly.type
_entity_poly.pdbx_seq_one_letter_code
_entity_poly.pdbx_strand_id
1 'polypeptide(L)'
;MSTNVLLQKAMVEEVNGEVIAVNEKGLARVVRPGDELLAGEILLTVNDASAVVMINGQPTVVDQNCVACLAQPHGEDTVFEALAQTPLGGAVAIDPTQLDNTGFGADEILAIQEAILAGADPTEILDPTAAGGSDGSANAGFVTVDYLGPEVLAATFFETAGFNNSFESEDEDPFNPLVFAAGGQSLAGELTEGSLTLSTYPQSITVSTLVQAGDLPLDATSFVPDPVSLASLLAELNSDITSSGQPVTFTYDAASNAIIGELNGSEVLRIDITATSVGKNIQLDVTTTISQPIDHVPSVGGGQVAINGDQINISFDITGSDTGGNAIQQPIDVVVGINDGVDPAPQDVNIENIESSSAVIEGTLVEIGSDELQSVTFDSSALAQFDGLMSDNQAVAATLSEDGTKITVTIAGSDEVVLTVSVGTDGKFQFEQFKPLEQTNSDDTIKLSLPTTIVDFDQDTVNNTINISIIDGDNPVIDDVSGLTLDESGVTDGSQEGSAITSGSGTISATQGSDIIDHFELEPAEFNQDGALMSQGQVIQLELVSDVNGVRTYEGYIELNGSRVTVFDIKLDSPSLGEYEFNLYEQLDHTGANDESLSINLPVYAVDADGDRSSLTPGAKDSEAAQIVIEVKDDVPTINDVDALDVSEDDLANIGSDQSDPVSVDGKFTTTQGSDGVVSYQLDGSADPLNGLTSQGNPV
;
A
#
# COMPACT_ATOMS: atom_id res chain seq x y z
N MET A 1 -8.90 -34.11 -8.68
CA MET A 1 -9.43 -35.47 -8.47
C MET A 1 -10.81 -35.37 -7.81
N SER A 2 -11.85 -35.93 -8.42
CA SER A 2 -13.19 -36.00 -7.81
C SER A 2 -13.12 -36.91 -6.58
N THR A 3 -13.22 -36.36 -5.37
CA THR A 3 -13.21 -37.14 -4.13
C THR A 3 -14.57 -37.83 -3.96
N ASN A 4 -14.60 -39.15 -4.11
CA ASN A 4 -15.79 -39.98 -3.86
C ASN A 4 -16.04 -40.08 -2.34
N VAL A 5 -16.48 -38.99 -1.73
CA VAL A 5 -16.81 -38.89 -0.30
C VAL A 5 -18.25 -38.40 -0.15
N LEU A 6 -18.87 -38.69 0.98
CA LEU A 6 -20.23 -38.20 1.26
C LEU A 6 -20.23 -36.66 1.30
N LEU A 7 -20.93 -35.98 0.40
CA LEU A 7 -20.93 -34.51 0.36
C LEU A 7 -21.99 -33.86 1.29
N GLN A 8 -22.95 -34.64 1.79
CA GLN A 8 -24.05 -34.16 2.64
C GLN A 8 -24.43 -35.21 3.68
N LYS A 9 -24.99 -34.79 4.82
CA LYS A 9 -25.41 -35.68 5.92
C LYS A 9 -26.46 -36.70 5.46
N ALA A 10 -26.33 -37.94 5.90
CA ALA A 10 -27.25 -39.02 5.56
C ALA A 10 -27.56 -39.89 6.78
N MET A 11 -28.78 -40.42 6.89
CA MET A 11 -29.19 -41.23 8.04
C MET A 11 -29.37 -42.69 7.64
N VAL A 12 -28.78 -43.62 8.40
CA VAL A 12 -28.82 -45.05 8.09
C VAL A 12 -30.12 -45.64 8.62
N GLU A 13 -30.95 -46.17 7.74
CA GLU A 13 -32.26 -46.72 8.09
C GLU A 13 -32.18 -48.22 8.38
N GLU A 14 -31.43 -48.97 7.58
CA GLU A 14 -31.27 -50.41 7.74
C GLU A 14 -29.83 -50.85 7.39
N VAL A 15 -29.32 -51.84 8.13
CA VAL A 15 -28.00 -52.45 7.89
C VAL A 15 -28.16 -53.96 7.99
N ASN A 16 -27.67 -54.67 6.98
CA ASN A 16 -27.56 -56.13 6.95
C ASN A 16 -26.08 -56.47 6.75
N GLY A 17 -25.51 -57.35 7.58
CA GLY A 17 -24.06 -57.61 7.59
C GLY A 17 -23.23 -56.50 8.26
N GLU A 18 -21.93 -56.45 7.96
CA GLU A 18 -21.00 -55.48 8.54
C GLU A 18 -20.74 -54.32 7.57
N VAL A 19 -21.00 -53.09 8.03
CA VAL A 19 -20.85 -51.87 7.23
C VAL A 19 -20.00 -50.88 8.02
N ILE A 20 -19.07 -50.21 7.36
CA ILE A 20 -18.06 -49.37 8.00
C ILE A 20 -18.04 -47.98 7.37
N ALA A 21 -17.95 -46.95 8.20
CA ALA A 21 -17.73 -45.57 7.76
C ALA A 21 -16.32 -45.14 8.15
N VAL A 22 -15.60 -44.49 7.23
CA VAL A 22 -14.25 -43.96 7.42
C VAL A 22 -14.27 -42.47 7.21
N ASN A 23 -13.76 -41.69 8.16
CA ASN A 23 -13.71 -40.23 8.04
C ASN A 23 -12.44 -39.73 7.32
N GLU A 24 -12.37 -38.43 7.04
CA GLU A 24 -11.23 -37.77 6.37
C GLU A 24 -9.88 -37.94 7.10
N LYS A 25 -9.89 -38.33 8.38
CA LYS A 25 -8.68 -38.61 9.17
C LYS A 25 -8.30 -40.10 9.16
N GLY A 26 -8.98 -40.93 8.37
CA GLY A 26 -8.74 -42.36 8.24
C GLY A 26 -9.27 -43.21 9.40
N LEU A 27 -10.06 -42.64 10.31
CA LEU A 27 -10.65 -43.38 11.43
C LEU A 27 -11.91 -44.10 10.99
N ALA A 28 -11.89 -45.42 11.12
CA ALA A 28 -12.98 -46.31 10.74
C ALA A 28 -13.91 -46.62 11.92
N ARG A 29 -15.22 -46.74 11.68
CA ARG A 29 -16.21 -47.18 12.67
C ARG A 29 -17.29 -48.08 12.06
N VAL A 30 -17.81 -49.01 12.84
CA VAL A 30 -18.95 -49.85 12.46
C VAL A 30 -20.24 -49.04 12.48
N VAL A 31 -21.03 -49.14 11.42
CA VAL A 31 -22.29 -48.40 11.20
C VAL A 31 -23.49 -49.24 11.63
N ARG A 32 -24.45 -48.63 12.33
CA ARG A 32 -25.67 -49.27 12.84
C ARG A 32 -26.93 -48.53 12.37
N PRO A 33 -28.09 -49.21 12.34
CA PRO A 33 -29.37 -48.54 12.05
C PRO A 33 -29.64 -47.40 13.04
N GLY A 34 -29.90 -46.21 12.51
CA GLY A 34 -30.09 -44.97 13.25
C GLY A 34 -28.85 -44.07 13.34
N ASP A 35 -27.69 -44.51 12.85
CA ASP A 35 -26.47 -43.70 12.82
C ASP A 35 -26.56 -42.60 11.74
N GLU A 36 -25.95 -41.44 12.03
CA GLU A 36 -25.79 -40.32 11.08
C GLU A 36 -24.39 -40.41 10.44
N LEU A 37 -24.35 -40.42 9.10
CA LEU A 37 -23.14 -40.29 8.31
C LEU A 37 -22.87 -38.81 8.04
N LEU A 38 -21.65 -38.37 8.30
CA LEU A 38 -21.21 -36.98 8.17
C LEU A 38 -20.62 -36.71 6.79
N ALA A 39 -20.66 -35.44 6.35
CA ALA A 39 -19.97 -35.04 5.13
C ALA A 39 -18.46 -35.28 5.26
N GLY A 40 -17.83 -35.82 4.21
CA GLY A 40 -16.44 -36.26 4.15
C GLY A 40 -16.24 -37.75 4.47
N GLU A 41 -17.26 -38.48 4.91
CA GLU A 41 -17.13 -39.91 5.25
C GLU A 41 -17.28 -40.82 4.01
N ILE A 42 -16.52 -41.93 4.00
CA ILE A 42 -16.60 -43.00 3.01
C ILE A 42 -17.32 -44.18 3.64
N LEU A 43 -18.35 -44.70 2.97
CA LEU A 43 -19.06 -45.92 3.39
C LEU A 43 -18.48 -47.14 2.66
N LEU A 44 -18.24 -48.23 3.40
CA LEU A 44 -17.75 -49.51 2.90
C LEU A 44 -18.71 -50.63 3.29
N THR A 45 -19.12 -51.44 2.31
CA THR A 45 -19.90 -52.67 2.50
C THR A 45 -19.07 -53.88 2.06
N VAL A 46 -19.00 -54.90 2.90
CA VAL A 46 -18.26 -56.15 2.62
C VAL A 46 -19.17 -57.23 2.05
N ASN A 47 -18.61 -58.41 1.77
CA ASN A 47 -19.34 -59.54 1.22
C ASN A 47 -20.57 -59.91 2.08
N ASP A 48 -21.72 -60.13 1.45
CA ASP A 48 -23.03 -60.36 2.07
C ASP A 48 -23.58 -59.20 2.95
N ALA A 49 -22.98 -58.00 2.90
CA ALA A 49 -23.44 -56.82 3.63
C ALA A 49 -24.11 -55.77 2.72
N SER A 50 -25.16 -55.10 3.21
CA SER A 50 -25.88 -54.04 2.50
C SER A 50 -26.43 -53.02 3.49
N ALA A 51 -26.56 -51.76 3.08
CA ALA A 51 -27.18 -50.71 3.89
C ALA A 51 -28.21 -49.91 3.10
N VAL A 52 -29.26 -49.45 3.78
CA VAL A 52 -30.22 -48.47 3.26
C VAL A 52 -29.97 -47.14 3.94
N VAL A 53 -29.62 -46.13 3.16
CA VAL A 53 -29.27 -44.79 3.66
C VAL A 53 -30.26 -43.76 3.10
N MET A 54 -30.77 -42.91 3.99
CA MET A 54 -31.67 -41.82 3.66
C MET A 54 -30.86 -40.57 3.35
N ILE A 55 -30.87 -40.17 2.07
CA ILE A 55 -30.26 -38.93 1.59
C ILE A 55 -31.41 -38.02 1.13
N ASN A 56 -31.53 -36.81 1.71
CA ASN A 56 -32.60 -35.86 1.39
C ASN A 56 -34.03 -36.45 1.44
N GLY A 57 -34.26 -37.41 2.34
CA GLY A 57 -35.57 -38.04 2.53
C GLY A 57 -35.92 -39.13 1.49
N GLN A 58 -34.97 -39.55 0.66
CA GLN A 58 -35.13 -40.67 -0.29
C GLN A 58 -34.23 -41.86 0.12
N PRO A 59 -34.77 -43.10 0.12
CA PRO A 59 -33.98 -44.29 0.47
C PRO A 59 -33.06 -44.69 -0.69
N THR A 60 -31.76 -44.78 -0.41
CA THR A 60 -30.73 -45.25 -1.34
C THR A 60 -30.14 -46.56 -0.83
N VAL A 61 -30.14 -47.60 -1.66
CA VAL A 61 -29.59 -48.92 -1.32
C VAL A 61 -28.12 -48.97 -1.72
N VAL A 62 -27.26 -49.38 -0.79
CA VAL A 62 -25.85 -49.68 -1.02
C VAL A 62 -25.67 -51.19 -0.93
N ASP A 63 -25.39 -51.81 -2.08
CA ASP A 63 -25.17 -53.25 -2.20
C ASP A 63 -23.78 -53.66 -1.69
N GLN A 64 -23.54 -54.98 -1.61
CA GLN A 64 -22.28 -55.57 -1.13
C GLN A 64 -21.05 -55.23 -1.99
N ASN A 65 -19.86 -55.35 -1.40
CA ASN A 65 -18.55 -55.11 -2.04
C ASN A 65 -18.42 -53.72 -2.66
N CYS A 66 -18.98 -52.71 -1.98
CA CYS A 66 -18.94 -51.33 -2.41
C CYS A 66 -18.02 -50.49 -1.51
N VAL A 67 -17.23 -49.62 -2.13
CA VAL A 67 -16.48 -48.55 -1.46
C VAL A 67 -16.95 -47.23 -2.07
N ALA A 68 -17.50 -46.34 -1.24
CA ALA A 68 -17.94 -44.99 -1.62
C ALA A 68 -19.15 -44.84 -2.57
N CYS A 69 -20.03 -45.85 -2.72
CA CYS A 69 -21.11 -45.83 -3.74
C CYS A 69 -22.40 -45.08 -3.34
N LEU A 70 -22.30 -43.91 -2.70
CA LEU A 70 -23.47 -43.09 -2.38
C LEU A 70 -23.64 -42.02 -3.46
N ALA A 71 -24.68 -42.14 -4.30
CA ALA A 71 -24.98 -41.20 -5.37
C ALA A 71 -25.72 -39.94 -4.86
N GLN A 72 -25.45 -38.77 -5.44
CA GLN A 72 -26.22 -37.55 -5.22
C GLN A 72 -27.37 -37.41 -6.23
N PRO A 73 -28.53 -36.83 -5.85
CA PRO A 73 -29.53 -36.36 -6.81
C PRO A 73 -29.17 -34.98 -7.36
N HIS A 74 -29.05 -34.85 -8.69
CA HIS A 74 -29.17 -33.57 -9.40
C HIS A 74 -30.65 -33.33 -9.78
N GLY A 75 -31.08 -32.07 -9.78
CA GLY A 75 -32.49 -31.66 -9.79
C GLY A 75 -33.37 -32.18 -10.94
N GLU A 76 -34.67 -32.28 -10.64
CA GLU A 76 -35.90 -32.51 -11.45
C GLU A 76 -35.92 -33.34 -12.74
N ASP A 77 -34.83 -33.94 -13.22
CA ASP A 77 -34.84 -34.86 -14.36
C ASP A 77 -34.37 -36.28 -13.95
N THR A 78 -35.23 -37.26 -14.20
CA THR A 78 -35.12 -38.63 -13.70
C THR A 78 -34.09 -39.46 -14.48
N VAL A 79 -32.80 -39.22 -14.27
CA VAL A 79 -31.73 -40.12 -14.72
C VAL A 79 -30.67 -40.29 -13.61
N PHE A 80 -30.61 -41.50 -13.03
CA PHE A 80 -29.57 -41.89 -12.09
C PHE A 80 -28.27 -42.19 -12.86
N GLU A 81 -27.35 -41.24 -12.99
CA GLU A 81 -25.96 -41.60 -13.25
C GLU A 81 -25.30 -41.99 -11.93
N ALA A 82 -25.26 -43.30 -11.67
CA ALA A 82 -24.45 -43.84 -10.60
C ALA A 82 -22.98 -43.51 -10.91
N LEU A 83 -22.36 -42.64 -10.10
CA LEU A 83 -20.90 -42.57 -9.98
C LEU A 83 -20.39 -44.00 -9.73
N ALA A 84 -19.64 -44.50 -10.70
CA ALA A 84 -19.14 -45.86 -10.88
C ALA A 84 -19.27 -46.78 -9.65
N GLN A 85 -20.25 -47.69 -9.66
CA GLN A 85 -20.05 -48.98 -9.01
C GLN A 85 -18.92 -49.68 -9.78
N THR A 86 -17.72 -49.70 -9.22
CA THR A 86 -16.71 -50.66 -9.67
C THR A 86 -16.90 -51.89 -8.79
N PRO A 87 -17.66 -52.92 -9.22
CA PRO A 87 -17.71 -54.16 -8.47
C PRO A 87 -16.29 -54.70 -8.36
N LEU A 88 -15.75 -54.75 -7.14
CA LEU A 88 -14.47 -55.38 -6.90
C LEU A 88 -14.62 -56.87 -7.22
N GLY A 89 -13.79 -57.39 -8.13
CA GLY A 89 -13.85 -58.79 -8.59
C GLY A 89 -13.38 -59.83 -7.55
N GLY A 90 -13.23 -59.44 -6.28
CA GLY A 90 -12.77 -60.28 -5.17
C GLY A 90 -13.59 -60.04 -3.91
N ALA A 91 -13.54 -60.98 -2.95
CA ALA A 91 -14.23 -60.82 -1.68
C ALA A 91 -13.47 -59.82 -0.80
N VAL A 92 -14.12 -58.73 -0.40
CA VAL A 92 -13.59 -57.79 0.59
C VAL A 92 -13.92 -58.32 1.97
N ALA A 93 -12.90 -58.55 2.81
CA ALA A 93 -13.05 -58.93 4.21
C ALA A 93 -12.50 -57.82 5.11
N ILE A 94 -13.22 -57.53 6.19
CA ILE A 94 -12.79 -56.58 7.21
C ILE A 94 -12.81 -57.28 8.57
N ASP A 95 -11.76 -57.09 9.37
CA ASP A 95 -11.70 -57.56 10.75
C ASP A 95 -11.94 -56.39 11.71
N PRO A 96 -13.17 -56.24 12.26
CA PRO A 96 -13.49 -55.14 13.17
C PRO A 96 -12.73 -55.21 14.52
N THR A 97 -12.04 -56.31 14.83
CA THR A 97 -11.22 -56.40 16.06
C THR A 97 -9.90 -55.64 15.96
N GLN A 98 -9.49 -55.21 14.76
CA GLN A 98 -8.27 -54.45 14.50
C GLN A 98 -8.49 -52.92 14.44
N LEU A 99 -9.74 -52.45 14.58
CA LEU A 99 -10.11 -51.02 14.50
C LEU A 99 -9.40 -50.12 15.53
N ASP A 100 -9.08 -50.67 16.71
CA ASP A 100 -8.46 -49.92 17.81
C ASP A 100 -6.92 -50.05 17.88
N ASN A 101 -6.29 -50.84 16.98
CA ASN A 101 -4.89 -51.23 17.12
C ASN A 101 -3.97 -50.49 16.14
N THR A 102 -4.08 -49.16 16.10
CA THR A 102 -3.21 -48.30 15.30
C THR A 102 -2.44 -47.34 16.19
N GLY A 103 -1.17 -47.67 16.45
CA GLY A 103 -0.24 -46.74 17.03
C GLY A 103 1.19 -47.23 16.84
N PHE A 104 1.92 -46.58 15.92
CA PHE A 104 3.39 -46.58 15.97
C PHE A 104 3.79 -46.06 17.35
N GLY A 105 4.30 -46.93 18.21
CA GLY A 105 4.79 -46.60 19.53
C GLY A 105 6.11 -45.84 19.44
N ALA A 106 6.40 -45.02 20.47
CA ALA A 106 7.63 -44.25 20.56
C ALA A 106 8.90 -45.11 20.47
N ASP A 107 8.80 -46.39 20.82
CA ASP A 107 9.89 -47.37 20.77
C ASP A 107 10.24 -47.77 19.32
N GLU A 108 9.26 -47.82 18.42
CA GLU A 108 9.47 -48.12 16.98
C GLU A 108 10.06 -46.91 16.25
N ILE A 109 9.68 -45.69 16.66
CA ILE A 109 10.28 -44.44 16.16
C ILE A 109 11.74 -44.32 16.61
N LEU A 110 12.06 -44.74 17.84
CA LEU A 110 13.44 -44.79 18.34
C LEU A 110 14.30 -45.79 17.55
N ALA A 111 13.75 -46.96 17.21
CA ALA A 111 14.45 -47.96 16.41
C ALA A 111 14.77 -47.47 14.99
N ILE A 112 13.84 -46.74 14.35
CA ILE A 112 14.06 -46.13 13.03
C ILE A 112 15.10 -45.01 13.09
N GLN A 113 15.06 -44.17 14.13
CA GLN A 113 16.05 -43.10 14.28
C GLN A 113 17.46 -43.64 14.52
N GLU A 114 17.60 -44.72 15.29
CA GLU A 114 18.89 -45.36 15.53
C GLU A 114 19.44 -46.04 14.26
N ALA A 115 18.57 -46.64 13.44
CA ALA A 115 18.92 -47.20 12.14
C ALA A 115 19.44 -46.15 11.14
N ILE A 116 18.78 -44.98 11.09
CA ILE A 116 19.19 -43.85 10.24
C ILE A 116 20.54 -43.29 10.70
N LEU A 117 20.75 -43.15 12.01
CA LEU A 117 22.03 -42.69 12.59
C LEU A 117 23.19 -43.66 12.34
N ALA A 118 22.90 -44.95 12.21
CA ALA A 118 23.87 -45.98 11.87
C ALA A 118 24.11 -46.15 10.36
N GLY A 119 23.35 -45.44 9.50
CA GLY A 119 23.42 -45.56 8.04
C GLY A 119 22.90 -46.88 7.49
N ALA A 120 22.05 -47.58 8.25
CA ALA A 120 21.38 -48.80 7.80
C ALA A 120 20.02 -48.46 7.15
N ASP A 121 19.58 -49.30 6.21
CA ASP A 121 18.25 -49.18 5.59
C ASP A 121 17.17 -49.59 6.62
N PRO A 122 16.29 -48.67 7.05
CA PRO A 122 15.26 -48.96 8.05
C PRO A 122 14.25 -50.03 7.60
N THR A 123 14.17 -50.31 6.30
CA THR A 123 13.24 -51.31 5.76
C THR A 123 13.68 -52.75 5.99
N GLU A 124 14.98 -53.02 6.17
CA GLU A 124 15.49 -54.37 6.48
C GLU A 124 15.42 -54.73 7.97
N ILE A 125 15.29 -53.75 8.85
CA ILE A 125 15.29 -53.94 10.32
C ILE A 125 13.89 -54.24 10.87
N LEU A 126 12.84 -53.79 10.16
CA LEU A 126 11.44 -53.95 10.56
C LEU A 126 10.74 -55.14 9.89
N ASP A 127 11.48 -55.96 9.15
CA ASP A 127 10.92 -57.16 8.52
C ASP A 127 10.61 -58.20 9.63
N PRO A 128 9.35 -58.56 9.88
CA PRO A 128 9.03 -59.57 10.88
C PRO A 128 9.64 -60.88 10.43
N THR A 129 10.46 -61.50 11.28
CA THR A 129 11.07 -62.81 11.01
C THR A 129 10.04 -63.79 10.47
N ALA A 130 10.15 -64.09 9.17
CA ALA A 130 9.32 -65.03 8.45
C ALA A 130 9.47 -66.44 9.03
N ALA A 131 8.58 -66.81 9.95
CA ALA A 131 8.37 -68.20 10.36
C ALA A 131 7.26 -68.78 9.48
N GLY A 132 7.65 -69.60 8.50
CA GLY A 132 6.77 -70.17 7.50
C GLY A 132 5.60 -70.99 8.06
N GLY A 133 4.42 -70.75 7.47
CA GLY A 133 3.21 -71.58 7.54
C GLY A 133 2.40 -71.29 6.29
N SER A 134 1.89 -72.34 5.63
CA SER A 134 1.23 -72.27 4.32
C SER A 134 -0.06 -71.44 4.34
N ASP A 135 -0.30 -70.76 3.22
CA ASP A 135 -1.50 -70.00 2.84
C ASP A 135 -1.74 -68.71 3.63
N GLY A 136 -1.21 -67.59 3.11
CA GLY A 136 -1.55 -66.24 3.56
C GLY A 136 -0.67 -65.16 2.92
N SER A 137 -1.29 -64.21 2.23
CA SER A 137 -0.66 -63.01 1.68
C SER A 137 -0.09 -62.13 2.79
N ALA A 138 1.07 -61.48 2.54
CA ALA A 138 1.81 -60.65 3.50
C ALA A 138 1.20 -59.25 3.74
N ASN A 139 -0.13 -59.11 3.68
CA ASN A 139 -0.84 -57.85 3.90
C ASN A 139 -1.77 -57.97 5.11
N ALA A 140 -1.22 -57.98 6.32
CA ALA A 140 -2.02 -57.89 7.54
C ALA A 140 -2.34 -56.43 7.86
N GLY A 141 -3.24 -55.83 7.07
CA GLY A 141 -3.86 -54.52 7.34
C GLY A 141 -5.36 -54.66 7.62
N PHE A 142 -6.01 -53.57 8.03
CA PHE A 142 -7.44 -53.54 8.40
C PHE A 142 -8.42 -53.97 7.28
N VAL A 143 -7.98 -53.95 6.01
CA VAL A 143 -8.76 -54.44 4.86
C VAL A 143 -7.89 -55.42 4.06
N THR A 144 -8.42 -56.62 3.81
CA THR A 144 -7.78 -57.65 2.98
C THR A 144 -8.64 -57.99 1.77
N VAL A 145 -8.00 -58.19 0.62
CA VAL A 145 -8.65 -58.57 -0.66
C VAL A 145 -8.07 -59.90 -1.11
N ASP A 146 -8.89 -60.95 -1.10
CA ASP A 146 -8.49 -62.29 -1.54
C ASP A 146 -8.80 -62.50 -3.03
N TYR A 147 -7.80 -62.97 -3.77
CA TYR A 147 -7.90 -63.27 -5.21
C TYR A 147 -8.13 -64.78 -5.40
N LEU A 148 -9.31 -65.18 -5.87
CA LEU A 148 -9.60 -66.59 -6.20
C LEU A 148 -9.37 -66.85 -7.70
N GLY A 149 -8.14 -67.18 -8.07
CA GLY A 149 -7.81 -67.69 -9.41
C GLY A 149 -7.96 -69.22 -9.49
N PRO A 150 -8.65 -69.79 -10.49
CA PRO A 150 -8.74 -71.24 -10.67
C PRO A 150 -7.42 -71.83 -11.20
N GLU A 151 -6.81 -72.70 -10.42
CA GLU A 151 -5.62 -73.49 -10.77
C GLU A 151 -6.00 -74.65 -11.71
N VAL A 152 -5.35 -74.75 -12.87
CA VAL A 152 -5.52 -75.86 -13.82
C VAL A 152 -4.49 -76.94 -13.50
N LEU A 153 -4.95 -78.04 -12.91
CA LEU A 153 -4.12 -79.21 -12.59
C LEU A 153 -3.75 -80.00 -13.86
N ALA A 154 -2.45 -80.14 -14.12
CA ALA A 154 -1.92 -81.11 -15.07
C ALA A 154 -1.76 -82.47 -14.38
N ALA A 155 -2.48 -83.50 -14.86
CA ALA A 155 -2.31 -84.88 -14.44
C ALA A 155 -1.66 -85.70 -15.57
N THR A 156 -0.54 -86.35 -15.28
CA THR A 156 0.14 -87.29 -16.18
C THR A 156 -0.39 -88.72 -15.97
N PHE A 157 -0.79 -89.39 -17.05
CA PHE A 157 -0.97 -90.84 -17.09
C PHE A 157 -0.30 -91.42 -18.35
N PHE A 158 0.58 -92.41 -18.16
CA PHE A 158 1.08 -93.27 -19.23
C PHE A 158 0.21 -94.54 -19.30
N GLU A 159 -0.21 -94.97 -20.50
CA GLU A 159 0.15 -96.28 -21.11
C GLU A 159 -0.60 -96.60 -22.44
N THR A 160 0.22 -96.88 -23.47
CA THR A 160 0.15 -97.88 -24.57
C THR A 160 -1.04 -98.05 -25.55
N ALA A 161 -0.66 -97.85 -26.83
CA ALA A 161 -0.82 -98.73 -28.00
C ALA A 161 -1.96 -98.50 -29.02
N GLY A 162 -1.55 -98.24 -30.27
CA GLY A 162 -2.36 -98.43 -31.48
C GLY A 162 -1.80 -97.65 -32.68
N PHE A 163 -0.82 -98.21 -33.39
CA PHE A 163 -0.34 -97.64 -34.66
C PHE A 163 -1.45 -97.57 -35.72
N ASN A 164 -1.59 -96.41 -36.36
CA ASN A 164 -2.09 -96.32 -37.72
C ASN A 164 -1.25 -95.30 -38.49
N ASN A 165 -0.44 -95.80 -39.44
CA ASN A 165 0.23 -94.98 -40.43
C ASN A 165 -0.81 -94.40 -41.39
N SER A 166 -0.97 -93.09 -41.40
CA SER A 166 -1.36 -92.32 -42.57
C SER A 166 -0.23 -91.36 -42.90
N PHE A 167 0.35 -91.54 -44.09
CA PHE A 167 1.30 -90.59 -44.68
C PHE A 167 0.51 -89.36 -45.15
N GLU A 168 0.92 -88.16 -44.73
CA GLU A 168 0.66 -86.85 -45.37
C GLU A 168 1.62 -85.86 -44.69
N SER A 169 2.80 -85.65 -45.28
CA SER A 169 3.22 -84.47 -46.07
C SER A 169 3.58 -83.26 -45.19
N GLU A 170 4.85 -82.84 -45.28
CA GLU A 170 5.31 -81.50 -44.90
C GLU A 170 4.46 -80.48 -45.65
N ASP A 171 3.58 -79.78 -44.96
CA ASP A 171 3.09 -78.49 -45.40
C ASP A 171 3.83 -77.43 -44.59
N GLU A 172 4.69 -76.69 -45.30
CA GLU A 172 5.19 -75.41 -44.82
C GLU A 172 4.02 -74.55 -44.39
N ASP A 173 4.02 -74.10 -43.13
CA ASP A 173 3.02 -73.16 -42.61
C ASP A 173 3.22 -71.81 -43.33
N PRO A 174 2.36 -71.43 -44.30
CA PRO A 174 2.42 -70.11 -44.89
C PRO A 174 1.65 -69.17 -43.97
N PHE A 175 2.21 -68.00 -43.68
CA PHE A 175 1.65 -66.93 -42.84
C PHE A 175 1.99 -67.03 -41.35
N ASN A 176 3.24 -66.71 -41.00
CA ASN A 176 3.44 -65.89 -39.80
C ASN A 176 2.94 -64.47 -40.16
N PRO A 177 1.82 -63.97 -39.61
CA PRO A 177 1.37 -62.61 -39.91
C PRO A 177 2.42 -61.63 -39.40
N LEU A 178 2.86 -60.72 -40.28
CA LEU A 178 3.78 -59.64 -39.91
C LEU A 178 3.17 -58.83 -38.76
N VAL A 179 3.84 -58.81 -37.60
CA VAL A 179 3.42 -58.04 -36.44
C VAL A 179 3.95 -56.62 -36.60
N PHE A 180 3.05 -55.65 -36.72
CA PHE A 180 3.41 -54.23 -36.74
C PHE A 180 3.49 -53.66 -35.33
N ALA A 181 4.24 -52.57 -35.19
CA ALA A 181 4.27 -51.82 -33.93
C ALA A 181 2.87 -51.25 -33.64
N ALA A 182 2.35 -51.52 -32.44
CA ALA A 182 0.99 -51.11 -32.05
C ALA A 182 0.84 -49.59 -31.98
N GLY A 183 1.86 -48.88 -31.46
CA GLY A 183 1.74 -47.46 -31.14
C GLY A 183 0.74 -47.21 -30.01
N GLY A 184 0.05 -46.08 -30.02
CA GLY A 184 -1.02 -45.76 -29.07
C GLY A 184 -0.54 -45.37 -27.66
N GLN A 185 0.74 -45.04 -27.49
CA GLN A 185 1.24 -44.48 -26.24
C GLN A 185 0.65 -43.08 -26.01
N SER A 186 0.54 -42.69 -24.74
CA SER A 186 0.21 -41.32 -24.35
C SER A 186 1.37 -40.74 -23.54
N LEU A 187 1.82 -39.54 -23.91
CA LEU A 187 2.76 -38.74 -23.15
C LEU A 187 2.03 -37.50 -22.63
N ALA A 188 2.18 -37.24 -21.34
CA ALA A 188 1.66 -36.03 -20.70
C ALA A 188 2.78 -35.38 -19.89
N GLY A 189 2.97 -34.07 -20.07
CA GLY A 189 3.92 -33.27 -19.30
C GLY A 189 3.30 -31.96 -18.87
N GLU A 190 3.74 -31.44 -17.73
CA GLU A 190 3.38 -30.12 -17.25
C GLU A 190 4.63 -29.30 -16.97
N LEU A 191 4.58 -28.02 -17.31
CA LEU A 191 5.63 -27.03 -17.06
C LEU A 191 4.98 -25.76 -16.54
N THR A 192 5.59 -25.09 -15.58
CA THR A 192 5.18 -23.76 -15.14
C THR A 192 6.11 -22.72 -15.76
N GLU A 193 5.55 -21.60 -16.15
CA GLU A 193 6.29 -20.47 -16.68
C GLU A 193 7.34 -19.89 -15.70
N GLY A 194 8.28 -19.16 -16.28
CA GLY A 194 9.34 -18.49 -15.53
C GLY A 194 8.86 -17.17 -14.93
N SER A 195 9.75 -16.49 -14.23
CA SER A 195 9.54 -15.16 -13.67
C SER A 195 10.52 -14.19 -14.31
N LEU A 196 10.01 -13.06 -14.79
CA LEU A 196 10.82 -11.96 -15.30
C LEU A 196 11.61 -11.32 -14.15
N THR A 197 10.97 -11.14 -12.99
CA THR A 197 11.61 -10.53 -11.80
C THR A 197 12.71 -11.42 -11.22
N LEU A 198 12.52 -12.75 -11.21
CA LEU A 198 13.53 -13.71 -10.73
C LEU A 198 14.48 -14.20 -11.83
N SER A 199 14.27 -13.78 -13.08
CA SER A 199 15.07 -14.18 -14.25
C SER A 199 15.20 -15.70 -14.39
N THR A 200 14.09 -16.43 -14.24
CA THR A 200 14.12 -17.92 -14.27
C THR A 200 13.93 -18.51 -15.66
N TYR A 201 13.62 -17.75 -16.70
CA TYR A 201 13.57 -18.26 -18.08
C TYR A 201 14.96 -18.68 -18.62
N PRO A 202 15.03 -19.75 -19.45
CA PRO A 202 13.94 -20.60 -19.92
C PRO A 202 13.56 -21.72 -18.93
N GLN A 203 12.33 -22.20 -19.04
CA GLN A 203 11.80 -23.37 -18.33
C GLN A 203 11.65 -24.56 -19.30
N SER A 204 11.93 -25.79 -18.86
CA SER A 204 11.83 -26.96 -19.75
C SER A 204 11.37 -28.23 -19.03
N ILE A 205 10.60 -29.06 -19.73
CA ILE A 205 10.20 -30.41 -19.30
C ILE A 205 10.51 -31.42 -20.41
N THR A 206 10.92 -32.64 -20.05
CA THR A 206 11.06 -33.75 -20.99
C THR A 206 10.21 -34.92 -20.53
N VAL A 207 9.35 -35.41 -21.42
CA VAL A 207 8.52 -36.60 -21.22
C VAL A 207 8.94 -37.69 -22.18
N SER A 208 8.95 -38.92 -21.69
CA SER A 208 9.66 -40.02 -22.32
C SER A 208 8.79 -41.27 -22.36
N THR A 209 8.76 -41.98 -23.49
CA THR A 209 8.11 -43.29 -23.60
C THR A 209 8.90 -44.25 -24.49
N LEU A 210 8.70 -45.55 -24.28
CA LEU A 210 9.28 -46.59 -25.12
C LEU A 210 8.24 -47.12 -26.11
N VAL A 211 8.49 -46.88 -27.40
CA VAL A 211 7.69 -47.42 -28.50
C VAL A 211 8.25 -48.79 -28.88
N GLN A 212 7.46 -49.84 -28.61
CA GLN A 212 7.85 -51.21 -28.89
C GLN A 212 7.72 -51.53 -30.38
N ALA A 213 8.78 -52.09 -30.96
CA ALA A 213 8.78 -52.63 -32.31
C ALA A 213 7.93 -53.92 -32.39
N GLY A 214 7.34 -54.14 -33.56
CA GLY A 214 6.87 -55.47 -33.96
C GLY A 214 8.01 -56.34 -34.47
N ASP A 215 7.85 -56.94 -35.64
CA ASP A 215 8.84 -57.84 -36.22
C ASP A 215 10.09 -57.09 -36.73
N LEU A 216 9.89 -55.94 -37.37
CA LEU A 216 10.93 -55.07 -37.91
C LEU A 216 11.37 -54.00 -36.88
N PRO A 217 12.66 -53.63 -36.85
CA PRO A 217 13.13 -52.48 -36.08
C PRO A 217 12.41 -51.19 -36.51
N LEU A 218 12.08 -50.33 -35.56
CA LEU A 218 11.55 -48.99 -35.80
C LEU A 218 12.62 -48.06 -36.40
N ASP A 219 12.23 -47.20 -37.34
CA ASP A 219 13.10 -46.18 -37.92
C ASP A 219 12.99 -44.87 -37.12
N ALA A 220 14.03 -44.54 -36.36
CA ALA A 220 14.09 -43.33 -35.54
C ALA A 220 13.82 -42.04 -36.33
N THR A 221 14.25 -41.98 -37.60
CA THR A 221 14.11 -40.77 -38.41
C THR A 221 12.69 -40.57 -38.95
N SER A 222 11.81 -41.55 -38.76
CA SER A 222 10.43 -41.50 -39.21
C SER A 222 9.44 -40.98 -38.16
N PHE A 223 9.87 -40.76 -36.92
CA PHE A 223 9.01 -40.27 -35.84
C PHE A 223 8.86 -38.75 -35.90
N VAL A 224 7.71 -38.29 -36.39
CA VAL A 224 7.37 -36.88 -36.63
C VAL A 224 5.90 -36.62 -36.27
N PRO A 225 5.47 -35.37 -36.07
CA PRO A 225 4.05 -35.06 -35.88
C PRO A 225 3.18 -35.61 -37.02
N ASP A 226 2.00 -36.15 -36.70
CA ASP A 226 1.03 -36.56 -37.70
C ASP A 226 0.62 -35.33 -38.56
N PRO A 227 0.64 -35.41 -39.91
CA PRO A 227 0.40 -34.24 -40.76
C PRO A 227 -0.96 -33.56 -40.58
N VAL A 228 -2.02 -34.30 -40.23
CA VAL A 228 -3.35 -33.73 -40.01
C VAL A 228 -3.39 -33.06 -38.64
N SER A 229 -2.86 -33.74 -37.62
CA SER A 229 -2.73 -33.23 -36.26
C SER A 229 -1.88 -31.95 -36.23
N LEU A 230 -0.73 -31.95 -36.89
CA LEU A 230 0.19 -30.80 -36.98
C LEU A 230 -0.44 -29.59 -37.68
N ALA A 231 -1.18 -29.81 -38.76
CA ALA A 231 -1.81 -28.71 -39.50
C ALA A 231 -2.88 -28.01 -38.66
N SER A 232 -3.64 -28.77 -37.85
CA SER A 232 -4.61 -28.21 -36.92
C SER A 232 -3.91 -27.48 -35.77
N LEU A 233 -2.86 -28.10 -35.20
CA LEU A 233 -2.14 -27.53 -34.06
C LEU A 233 -1.50 -26.19 -34.42
N LEU A 234 -0.82 -26.12 -35.57
CA LEU A 234 -0.21 -24.87 -36.02
C LEU A 234 -1.26 -23.79 -36.32
N ALA A 235 -2.46 -24.17 -36.78
CA ALA A 235 -3.53 -23.20 -37.02
C ALA A 235 -4.05 -22.59 -35.71
N GLU A 236 -4.23 -23.43 -34.68
CA GLU A 236 -4.65 -22.99 -33.35
C GLU A 236 -3.54 -22.20 -32.66
N LEU A 237 -2.31 -22.72 -32.57
CA LEU A 237 -1.18 -21.99 -31.94
C LEU A 237 -0.95 -20.59 -32.54
N ASN A 238 -1.04 -20.43 -33.86
CA ASN A 238 -0.88 -19.11 -34.51
C ASN A 238 -2.08 -18.16 -34.32
N SER A 239 -3.24 -18.70 -33.92
CA SER A 239 -4.46 -17.93 -33.65
C SER A 239 -4.54 -17.53 -32.18
N ASP A 240 -4.12 -18.43 -31.30
CA ASP A 240 -4.60 -18.51 -29.93
C ASP A 240 -3.54 -18.14 -28.91
N ILE A 241 -2.26 -18.16 -29.29
CA ILE A 241 -1.13 -17.89 -28.40
C ILE A 241 -0.51 -16.53 -28.69
N THR A 242 -0.50 -15.68 -27.66
CA THR A 242 0.18 -14.38 -27.65
C THR A 242 1.27 -14.35 -26.57
N SER A 243 2.18 -13.39 -26.67
CA SER A 243 3.24 -13.13 -25.69
C SER A 243 3.39 -11.63 -25.56
N SER A 244 3.17 -11.10 -24.36
CA SER A 244 3.04 -9.67 -24.05
C SER A 244 2.06 -8.97 -25.01
N GLY A 245 0.92 -9.62 -25.29
CA GLY A 245 -0.14 -9.16 -26.18
C GLY A 245 0.20 -9.21 -27.68
N GLN A 246 1.34 -9.75 -28.07
CA GLN A 246 1.74 -9.89 -29.48
C GLN A 246 1.56 -11.32 -29.99
N PRO A 247 1.08 -11.54 -31.23
CA PRO A 247 0.90 -12.88 -31.78
C PRO A 247 2.24 -13.58 -32.00
N VAL A 248 2.34 -14.82 -31.51
CA VAL A 248 3.53 -15.67 -31.69
C VAL A 248 3.38 -16.46 -32.99
N THR A 249 4.44 -16.50 -33.81
CA THR A 249 4.42 -17.23 -35.08
C THR A 249 4.96 -18.64 -34.90
N PHE A 250 4.11 -19.64 -35.03
CA PHE A 250 4.44 -21.05 -34.91
C PHE A 250 4.70 -21.73 -36.25
N THR A 251 5.81 -22.46 -36.35
CA THR A 251 6.18 -23.27 -37.51
C THR A 251 6.73 -24.62 -37.08
N TYR A 252 6.71 -25.61 -37.98
CA TYR A 252 7.40 -26.88 -37.78
C TYR A 252 8.68 -26.92 -38.63
N ASP A 253 9.82 -27.07 -37.97
CA ASP A 253 11.11 -27.27 -38.63
C ASP A 253 11.43 -28.77 -38.74
N ALA A 254 11.31 -29.29 -39.96
CA ALA A 254 11.61 -30.69 -40.25
C ALA A 254 13.11 -31.04 -40.11
N ALA A 255 14.02 -30.04 -40.12
CA ALA A 255 15.45 -30.30 -39.96
C ALA A 255 15.82 -30.61 -38.51
N SER A 256 15.22 -29.87 -37.55
CA SER A 256 15.39 -30.10 -36.12
C SER A 256 14.31 -30.99 -35.49
N ASN A 257 13.27 -31.36 -36.26
CA ASN A 257 12.10 -32.09 -35.78
C ASN A 257 11.43 -31.40 -34.57
N ALA A 258 11.19 -30.09 -34.72
CA ALA A 258 10.68 -29.26 -33.64
C ALA A 258 9.54 -28.33 -34.11
N ILE A 259 8.57 -28.10 -33.22
CA ILE A 259 7.60 -27.03 -33.36
C ILE A 259 8.17 -25.80 -32.64
N ILE A 260 8.28 -24.68 -33.35
CA ILE A 260 8.97 -23.47 -32.88
C ILE A 260 8.01 -22.30 -33.00
N GLY A 261 7.71 -21.65 -31.89
CA GLY A 261 7.02 -20.37 -31.79
C GLY A 261 8.03 -19.24 -31.63
N GLU A 262 8.04 -18.30 -32.57
CA GLU A 262 8.92 -17.13 -32.54
C GLU A 262 8.13 -15.82 -32.47
N LEU A 263 8.65 -14.88 -31.68
CA LEU A 263 8.24 -13.48 -31.67
C LEU A 263 9.46 -12.60 -32.01
N ASN A 264 9.36 -11.83 -33.09
CA ASN A 264 10.44 -10.95 -33.57
C ASN A 264 11.81 -11.63 -33.79
N GLY A 265 11.81 -12.94 -34.10
CA GLY A 265 13.02 -13.74 -34.31
C GLY A 265 13.66 -14.30 -33.03
N SER A 266 12.99 -14.17 -31.88
CA SER A 266 13.33 -14.83 -30.62
C SER A 266 12.35 -15.96 -30.34
N GLU A 267 12.83 -17.11 -29.87
CA GLU A 267 11.99 -18.25 -29.49
C GLU A 267 11.18 -17.93 -28.23
N VAL A 268 9.88 -18.21 -28.26
CA VAL A 268 8.95 -18.12 -27.12
C VAL A 268 8.68 -19.52 -26.58
N LEU A 269 8.28 -20.45 -27.46
CA LEU A 269 7.99 -21.85 -27.14
C LEU A 269 8.65 -22.77 -28.15
N ARG A 270 9.27 -23.85 -27.69
CA ARG A 270 9.89 -24.89 -28.54
C ARG A 270 9.52 -26.27 -28.04
N ILE A 271 9.00 -27.13 -28.93
CA ILE A 271 8.69 -28.53 -28.65
C ILE A 271 9.58 -29.40 -29.55
N ASP A 272 10.61 -30.01 -28.96
CA ASP A 272 11.50 -30.96 -29.61
C ASP A 272 10.95 -32.37 -29.57
N ILE A 273 11.08 -33.10 -30.68
CA ILE A 273 10.71 -34.51 -30.77
C ILE A 273 11.97 -35.31 -31.09
N THR A 274 12.48 -36.03 -30.10
CA THR A 274 13.69 -36.84 -30.23
C THR A 274 13.37 -38.32 -30.17
N ALA A 275 13.64 -39.04 -31.25
CA ALA A 275 13.52 -40.49 -31.30
C ALA A 275 14.91 -41.14 -31.32
N THR A 276 15.20 -41.98 -30.32
CA THR A 276 16.48 -42.68 -30.18
C THR A 276 16.29 -44.20 -30.24
N SER A 277 17.05 -44.90 -31.09
CA SER A 277 16.97 -46.36 -31.19
C SER A 277 17.46 -47.08 -29.93
N VAL A 278 16.61 -47.95 -29.38
CA VAL A 278 16.92 -48.84 -28.25
C VAL A 278 16.69 -50.29 -28.70
N GLY A 279 17.71 -50.91 -29.26
CA GLY A 279 17.58 -52.24 -29.88
C GLY A 279 16.70 -52.17 -31.14
N LYS A 280 15.55 -52.86 -31.13
CA LYS A 280 14.52 -52.74 -32.18
C LYS A 280 13.51 -51.63 -31.92
N ASN A 281 13.42 -51.16 -30.67
CA ASN A 281 12.44 -50.20 -30.19
C ASN A 281 12.94 -48.75 -30.37
N ILE A 282 12.08 -47.79 -30.11
CA ILE A 282 12.42 -46.36 -30.05
C ILE A 282 12.12 -45.81 -28.66
N GLN A 283 13.08 -45.13 -28.08
CA GLN A 283 12.86 -44.18 -26.98
C GLN A 283 12.42 -42.86 -27.61
N LEU A 284 11.19 -42.45 -27.34
CA LEU A 284 10.64 -41.19 -27.80
C LEU A 284 10.64 -40.21 -26.63
N ASP A 285 11.38 -39.12 -26.79
CA ASP A 285 11.47 -38.02 -25.84
C ASP A 285 10.86 -36.77 -26.48
N VAL A 286 9.90 -36.16 -25.80
CA VAL A 286 9.33 -34.86 -26.17
C VAL A 286 9.78 -33.84 -25.15
N THR A 287 10.53 -32.84 -25.59
CA THR A 287 11.03 -31.77 -24.72
C THR A 287 10.33 -30.46 -25.07
N THR A 288 9.60 -29.90 -24.12
CA THR A 288 9.01 -28.56 -24.23
C THR A 288 9.87 -27.57 -23.50
N THR A 289 10.21 -26.45 -24.15
CA THR A 289 10.97 -25.33 -23.58
C THR A 289 10.23 -24.01 -23.79
N ILE A 290 10.01 -23.27 -22.72
CA ILE A 290 9.45 -21.91 -22.75
C ILE A 290 10.57 -20.93 -22.41
N SER A 291 10.78 -19.96 -23.29
CA SER A 291 11.90 -18.99 -23.18
C SER A 291 11.44 -17.56 -22.93
N GLN A 292 10.16 -17.27 -23.14
CA GLN A 292 9.52 -15.98 -22.90
C GLN A 292 8.09 -16.22 -22.37
N PRO A 293 7.48 -15.24 -21.68
CA PRO A 293 6.12 -15.36 -21.15
C PRO A 293 5.11 -15.62 -22.26
N ILE A 294 4.04 -16.36 -21.96
CA ILE A 294 2.93 -16.61 -22.87
C ILE A 294 1.64 -16.19 -22.20
N ASP A 295 0.81 -15.42 -22.90
CA ASP A 295 -0.40 -14.86 -22.30
C ASP A 295 -1.48 -15.94 -22.08
N HIS A 296 -1.93 -16.14 -20.84
CA HIS A 296 -2.99 -17.07 -20.41
C HIS A 296 -4.41 -16.49 -20.58
N VAL A 297 -4.65 -15.79 -21.70
CA VAL A 297 -5.94 -15.13 -21.96
C VAL A 297 -7.06 -16.14 -22.31
N PRO A 298 -8.25 -16.16 -21.66
CA PRO A 298 -9.28 -17.23 -21.76
C PRO A 298 -10.01 -17.43 -23.11
N SER A 299 -9.42 -17.05 -24.25
CA SER A 299 -10.12 -16.90 -25.52
C SER A 299 -10.12 -18.13 -26.45
N VAL A 300 -9.56 -19.26 -26.01
CA VAL A 300 -9.31 -20.40 -26.90
C VAL A 300 -10.27 -21.55 -26.61
N GLY A 301 -10.97 -22.03 -27.64
CA GLY A 301 -11.99 -23.09 -27.53
C GLY A 301 -11.37 -24.49 -27.43
N GLY A 302 -12.13 -25.48 -26.96
CA GLY A 302 -11.65 -26.86 -26.70
C GLY A 302 -11.23 -27.67 -27.93
N GLY A 303 -10.10 -27.28 -28.55
CA GLY A 303 -9.38 -27.94 -29.63
C GLY A 303 -8.08 -28.57 -29.17
N GLN A 304 -7.05 -28.51 -30.01
CA GLN A 304 -5.70 -28.97 -29.70
C GLN A 304 -4.92 -28.00 -28.79
N VAL A 305 -5.25 -26.71 -28.83
CA VAL A 305 -4.79 -25.68 -27.90
C VAL A 305 -5.99 -25.25 -27.07
N ALA A 306 -5.98 -25.52 -25.77
CA ALA A 306 -7.10 -25.24 -24.88
C ALA A 306 -6.61 -24.58 -23.60
N ILE A 307 -7.22 -23.47 -23.18
CA ILE A 307 -6.94 -22.83 -21.90
C ILE A 307 -7.99 -23.27 -20.89
N ASN A 308 -7.54 -23.76 -19.73
CA ASN A 308 -8.41 -24.20 -18.64
C ASN A 308 -7.95 -23.60 -17.32
N GLY A 309 -8.57 -22.50 -16.90
CA GLY A 309 -8.00 -21.65 -15.86
C GLY A 309 -6.67 -21.09 -16.34
N ASP A 310 -5.65 -21.18 -15.49
CA ASP A 310 -4.32 -20.61 -15.72
C ASP A 310 -3.38 -21.66 -16.35
N GLN A 311 -3.93 -22.52 -17.21
CA GLN A 311 -3.16 -23.57 -17.89
C GLN A 311 -3.50 -23.66 -19.37
N ILE A 312 -2.50 -23.46 -20.23
CA ILE A 312 -2.55 -23.73 -21.67
C ILE A 312 -2.22 -25.22 -21.89
N ASN A 313 -3.16 -25.96 -22.45
CA ASN A 313 -2.99 -27.35 -22.84
C ASN A 313 -2.77 -27.45 -24.35
N ILE A 314 -1.63 -28.03 -24.75
CA ILE A 314 -1.25 -28.25 -26.15
C ILE A 314 -1.27 -29.76 -26.40
N SER A 315 -2.04 -30.20 -27.39
CA SER A 315 -2.18 -31.61 -27.76
C SER A 315 -1.93 -31.87 -29.23
N PHE A 316 -1.18 -32.93 -29.54
CA PHE A 316 -0.89 -33.37 -30.90
C PHE A 316 -0.43 -34.83 -30.94
N ASP A 317 -0.46 -35.40 -32.13
CA ASP A 317 -0.14 -36.81 -32.34
C ASP A 317 1.21 -36.96 -33.03
N ILE A 318 1.98 -37.98 -32.65
CA ILE A 318 3.22 -38.39 -33.33
C ILE A 318 2.97 -39.71 -34.08
N THR A 319 3.41 -39.76 -35.32
CA THR A 319 3.41 -40.98 -36.14
C THR A 319 4.83 -41.44 -36.42
N GLY A 320 5.00 -42.68 -36.85
CA GLY A 320 6.30 -43.28 -37.14
C GLY A 320 6.17 -44.57 -37.92
N SER A 321 7.30 -45.09 -38.41
CA SER A 321 7.33 -46.32 -39.21
C SER A 321 8.48 -47.24 -38.83
N ASP A 322 8.36 -48.51 -39.21
CA ASP A 322 9.46 -49.46 -39.17
C ASP A 322 10.45 -49.24 -40.32
N THR A 323 11.61 -49.89 -40.24
CA THR A 323 12.65 -49.89 -41.28
C THR A 323 12.18 -50.48 -42.63
N GLY A 324 10.99 -51.10 -42.68
CA GLY A 324 10.32 -51.56 -43.89
C GLY A 324 9.32 -50.55 -44.46
N GLY A 325 9.12 -49.40 -43.80
CA GLY A 325 8.19 -48.34 -44.18
C GLY A 325 6.75 -48.57 -43.75
N ASN A 326 6.47 -49.53 -42.85
CA ASN A 326 5.13 -49.74 -42.33
C ASN A 326 4.90 -48.83 -41.12
N ALA A 327 3.81 -48.07 -41.14
CA ALA A 327 3.45 -47.17 -40.05
C ALA A 327 3.07 -47.94 -38.77
N ILE A 328 3.25 -47.29 -37.61
CA ILE A 328 2.64 -47.73 -36.35
C ILE A 328 1.11 -47.77 -36.48
N GLN A 329 0.45 -48.70 -35.78
CA GLN A 329 -1.00 -48.93 -35.96
C GLN A 329 -1.87 -47.82 -35.37
N GLN A 330 -1.42 -47.19 -34.29
CA GLN A 330 -2.05 -46.05 -33.63
C GLN A 330 -1.02 -44.95 -33.42
N PRO A 331 -1.35 -43.67 -33.69
CA PRO A 331 -0.50 -42.54 -33.32
C PRO A 331 -0.20 -42.52 -31.82
N ILE A 332 0.81 -41.75 -31.45
CA ILE A 332 1.19 -41.51 -30.07
C ILE A 332 0.63 -40.15 -29.66
N ASP A 333 -0.23 -40.13 -28.65
CA ASP A 333 -0.88 -38.91 -28.18
C ASP A 333 0.09 -38.15 -27.27
N VAL A 334 0.31 -36.86 -27.54
CA VAL A 334 1.14 -35.97 -26.71
C VAL A 334 0.26 -34.85 -26.17
N VAL A 335 0.33 -34.61 -24.86
CA VAL A 335 -0.31 -33.49 -24.18
C VAL A 335 0.74 -32.75 -23.35
N VAL A 336 0.81 -31.44 -23.50
CA VAL A 336 1.69 -30.56 -22.73
C VAL A 336 0.84 -29.49 -22.08
N GLY A 337 0.77 -29.49 -20.76
CA GLY A 337 0.22 -28.40 -19.97
C GLY A 337 1.29 -27.36 -19.66
N ILE A 338 0.99 -26.10 -19.90
CA ILE A 338 1.80 -24.94 -19.53
C ILE A 338 0.99 -24.20 -18.49
N ASN A 339 1.42 -24.19 -17.24
CA ASN A 339 0.79 -23.41 -16.17
C ASN A 339 1.35 -21.99 -16.20
N ASP A 340 0.48 -21.04 -15.92
CA ASP A 340 0.83 -19.65 -15.64
C ASP A 340 1.85 -19.56 -14.50
N GLY A 341 2.65 -18.50 -14.56
CA GLY A 341 3.75 -18.24 -13.66
C GLY A 341 3.31 -17.62 -12.33
N VAL A 342 3.88 -16.47 -12.01
CA VAL A 342 3.68 -15.80 -10.72
C VAL A 342 3.00 -14.47 -10.99
N ASP A 343 1.82 -14.27 -10.41
CA ASP A 343 1.03 -13.05 -10.54
C ASP A 343 1.83 -11.81 -10.03
N PRO A 344 1.49 -10.60 -10.50
CA PRO A 344 2.07 -9.37 -9.98
C PRO A 344 1.79 -9.20 -8.47
N ALA A 345 2.83 -8.91 -7.69
CA ALA A 345 2.74 -8.79 -6.23
C ALA A 345 2.94 -7.33 -5.77
N PRO A 346 2.01 -6.75 -4.99
CA PRO A 346 2.07 -5.33 -4.64
C PRO A 346 3.17 -5.09 -3.58
N GLN A 347 3.81 -3.94 -3.66
CA GLN A 347 4.82 -3.50 -2.69
C GLN A 347 4.25 -2.37 -1.81
N ASP A 348 4.64 -2.32 -0.54
CA ASP A 348 4.21 -1.23 0.34
C ASP A 348 4.81 0.10 -0.14
N VAL A 349 3.94 1.08 -0.43
CA VAL A 349 4.35 2.43 -0.85
C VAL A 349 3.90 3.47 0.17
N ASN A 350 4.87 4.00 0.92
CA ASN A 350 4.68 5.11 1.85
C ASN A 350 5.66 6.22 1.51
N ILE A 351 5.14 7.39 1.15
CA ILE A 351 5.89 8.58 0.79
C ILE A 351 5.74 9.57 1.94
N GLU A 352 6.86 10.07 2.44
CA GLU A 352 6.91 11.23 3.34
C GLU A 352 7.64 12.35 2.59
N ASN A 353 6.99 13.50 2.42
CA ASN A 353 7.61 14.69 1.85
C ASN A 353 7.36 15.87 2.77
N ILE A 354 8.39 16.68 3.00
CA ILE A 354 8.22 18.00 3.62
C ILE A 354 7.87 18.94 2.46
N GLU A 355 6.87 19.79 2.60
CA GLU A 355 6.35 20.56 1.46
C GLU A 355 7.36 21.52 0.80
N SER A 356 8.38 21.94 1.54
CA SER A 356 9.52 22.73 1.04
C SER A 356 10.46 21.93 0.13
N SER A 357 10.31 20.60 0.08
CA SER A 357 11.11 19.70 -0.74
C SER A 357 10.48 19.50 -2.12
N SER A 358 11.26 19.84 -3.15
CA SER A 358 11.01 19.52 -4.56
C SER A 358 11.80 18.30 -5.06
N ALA A 359 12.30 17.47 -4.13
CA ALA A 359 13.02 16.27 -4.51
C ALA A 359 12.05 15.24 -5.12
N VAL A 360 12.44 14.68 -6.27
CA VAL A 360 11.72 13.58 -6.89
C VAL A 360 11.87 12.33 -6.04
N ILE A 361 10.75 11.70 -5.69
CA ILE A 361 10.68 10.44 -4.95
C ILE A 361 10.23 9.34 -5.90
N GLU A 362 11.07 8.32 -6.08
CA GLU A 362 10.81 7.18 -6.96
C GLU A 362 10.88 5.87 -6.17
N GLY A 363 10.10 4.89 -6.59
CA GLY A 363 10.11 3.57 -5.96
C GLY A 363 9.43 2.50 -6.80
N THR A 364 9.40 1.29 -6.25
CA THR A 364 8.72 0.14 -6.86
C THR A 364 7.30 0.06 -6.29
N LEU A 365 6.31 0.01 -7.17
CA LEU A 365 4.90 -0.16 -6.84
C LEU A 365 4.52 -1.64 -6.77
N VAL A 366 5.09 -2.47 -7.63
CA VAL A 366 4.69 -3.87 -7.80
C VAL A 366 5.88 -4.69 -8.29
N GLU A 367 6.03 -5.90 -7.79
CA GLU A 367 6.88 -6.92 -8.40
C GLU A 367 6.10 -7.54 -9.56
N ILE A 368 6.62 -7.39 -10.77
CA ILE A 368 5.91 -7.66 -12.03
C ILE A 368 5.51 -9.14 -12.21
N GLY A 369 6.26 -10.10 -11.64
CA GLY A 369 5.90 -11.52 -11.72
C GLY A 369 6.46 -12.25 -12.94
N SER A 370 5.62 -13.04 -13.62
CA SER A 370 5.92 -13.86 -14.80
C SER A 370 5.83 -13.15 -16.14
N ASP A 371 4.98 -12.14 -16.27
CA ASP A 371 4.76 -11.41 -17.52
C ASP A 371 4.82 -9.89 -17.32
N GLU A 372 5.01 -9.13 -18.39
CA GLU A 372 5.02 -7.68 -18.39
C GLU A 372 3.66 -7.10 -17.99
N LEU A 373 3.66 -5.92 -17.39
CA LEU A 373 2.42 -5.25 -17.04
C LEU A 373 1.75 -4.67 -18.29
N GLN A 374 0.49 -5.02 -18.51
CA GLN A 374 -0.35 -4.43 -19.55
C GLN A 374 -0.79 -3.01 -19.16
N SER A 375 -1.18 -2.80 -17.90
CA SER A 375 -1.65 -1.50 -17.43
C SER A 375 -1.40 -1.28 -15.94
N VAL A 376 -1.18 -0.02 -15.58
CA VAL A 376 -1.09 0.45 -14.19
C VAL A 376 -1.83 1.77 -14.12
N THR A 377 -2.93 1.83 -13.38
CA THR A 377 -3.82 3.00 -13.38
C THR A 377 -4.23 3.40 -11.98
N PHE A 378 -4.45 4.70 -11.76
CA PHE A 378 -5.05 5.21 -10.54
C PHE A 378 -6.58 5.07 -10.57
N ASP A 379 -7.17 4.85 -9.39
CA ASP A 379 -8.61 5.01 -9.23
C ASP A 379 -8.96 6.52 -9.25
N SER A 380 -9.78 6.92 -10.22
CA SER A 380 -10.33 8.28 -10.34
C SER A 380 -11.06 8.77 -9.09
N SER A 381 -11.57 7.88 -8.23
CA SER A 381 -12.19 8.24 -6.96
C SER A 381 -11.22 8.92 -5.99
N ALA A 382 -9.91 8.70 -6.14
CA ALA A 382 -8.87 9.30 -5.33
C ALA A 382 -8.80 10.83 -5.47
N LEU A 383 -9.26 11.39 -6.59
CA LEU A 383 -9.18 12.82 -6.86
C LEU A 383 -9.96 13.68 -5.85
N ALA A 384 -11.03 13.13 -5.25
CA ALA A 384 -11.85 13.82 -4.27
C ALA A 384 -11.08 14.18 -2.98
N GLN A 385 -9.92 13.55 -2.73
CA GLN A 385 -9.08 13.87 -1.57
C GLN A 385 -8.37 15.23 -1.70
N PHE A 386 -8.28 15.77 -2.92
CA PHE A 386 -7.71 17.10 -3.16
C PHE A 386 -8.75 18.21 -3.07
N ASP A 387 -10.04 17.88 -2.91
CA ASP A 387 -11.11 18.87 -2.83
C ASP A 387 -11.00 19.69 -1.55
N GLY A 388 -10.93 21.02 -1.71
CA GLY A 388 -10.83 21.95 -0.60
C GLY A 388 -9.41 22.17 -0.08
N LEU A 389 -8.41 21.46 -0.61
CA LEU A 389 -7.01 21.80 -0.36
C LEU A 389 -6.66 23.14 -1.04
N MET A 390 -5.71 23.84 -0.44
CA MET A 390 -5.25 25.15 -0.88
C MET A 390 -3.72 25.13 -0.98
N SER A 391 -3.18 26.02 -1.80
CA SER A 391 -1.74 26.22 -2.03
C SER A 391 -1.54 27.71 -2.30
N ASP A 392 -0.70 28.38 -1.51
CA ASP A 392 -0.48 29.82 -1.60
C ASP A 392 -1.80 30.64 -1.60
N ASN A 393 -2.70 30.32 -0.67
CA ASN A 393 -4.07 30.84 -0.50
C ASN A 393 -4.98 30.65 -1.73
N GLN A 394 -4.66 29.70 -2.60
CA GLN A 394 -5.41 29.43 -3.83
C GLN A 394 -5.89 27.99 -3.84
N ALA A 395 -7.17 27.79 -4.16
CA ALA A 395 -7.76 26.47 -4.28
C ALA A 395 -7.02 25.63 -5.33
N VAL A 396 -6.82 24.34 -5.05
CA VAL A 396 -6.21 23.41 -6.01
C VAL A 396 -7.26 22.64 -6.80
N ALA A 397 -6.85 22.07 -7.92
CA ALA A 397 -7.64 21.18 -8.76
C ALA A 397 -6.79 19.98 -9.20
N ALA A 398 -7.27 18.77 -8.91
CA ALA A 398 -6.63 17.54 -9.32
C ALA A 398 -7.23 17.00 -10.63
N THR A 399 -6.37 16.47 -11.48
CA THR A 399 -6.74 15.85 -12.75
C THR A 399 -6.02 14.52 -12.92
N LEU A 400 -6.67 13.58 -13.60
CA LEU A 400 -6.10 12.29 -14.00
C LEU A 400 -5.88 12.30 -15.52
N SER A 401 -4.72 11.80 -15.96
CA SER A 401 -4.40 11.65 -17.38
C SER A 401 -5.37 10.68 -18.09
N GLU A 402 -5.48 10.80 -19.42
CA GLU A 402 -6.41 9.98 -20.22
C GLU A 402 -6.12 8.48 -20.14
N ASP A 403 -4.86 8.11 -19.97
CA ASP A 403 -4.38 6.74 -19.77
C ASP A 403 -4.47 6.27 -18.30
N GLY A 404 -4.88 7.14 -17.36
CA GLY A 404 -5.01 6.81 -15.95
C GLY A 404 -3.70 6.70 -15.17
N THR A 405 -2.55 7.02 -15.78
CA THR A 405 -1.22 6.77 -15.19
C THR A 405 -0.64 7.94 -14.39
N LYS A 406 -1.22 9.14 -14.49
CA LYS A 406 -0.68 10.35 -13.86
C LYS A 406 -1.76 11.23 -13.25
N ILE A 407 -1.64 11.50 -11.95
CA ILE A 407 -2.37 12.55 -11.25
C ILE A 407 -1.54 13.83 -11.30
N THR A 408 -2.17 14.92 -11.73
CA THR A 408 -1.58 16.27 -11.72
C THR A 408 -2.49 17.19 -10.93
N VAL A 409 -1.93 17.82 -9.89
CA VAL A 409 -2.62 18.83 -9.09
C VAL A 409 -2.10 20.20 -9.49
N THR A 410 -3.01 21.12 -9.75
CA THR A 410 -2.72 22.48 -10.23
C THR A 410 -3.45 23.51 -9.38
N ILE A 411 -3.00 24.77 -9.43
CA ILE A 411 -3.80 25.89 -8.93
C ILE A 411 -5.07 26.01 -9.78
N ALA A 412 -6.24 26.06 -9.16
CA ALA A 412 -7.52 26.04 -9.85
C ALA A 412 -7.65 27.24 -10.82
N GLY A 413 -7.80 26.93 -12.12
CA GLY A 413 -7.91 27.93 -13.17
C GLY A 413 -6.56 28.46 -13.69
N SER A 414 -5.45 27.83 -13.30
CA SER A 414 -4.09 28.10 -13.77
C SER A 414 -3.43 26.81 -14.30
N ASP A 415 -2.29 26.96 -14.98
CA ASP A 415 -1.43 25.86 -15.41
C ASP A 415 -0.27 25.60 -14.42
N GLU A 416 -0.24 26.33 -13.29
CA GLU A 416 0.75 26.15 -12.24
C GLU A 416 0.54 24.82 -11.51
N VAL A 417 1.55 23.96 -11.56
CA VAL A 417 1.52 22.62 -10.95
C VAL A 417 1.92 22.71 -9.48
N VAL A 418 1.14 22.06 -8.62
CA VAL A 418 1.38 21.94 -7.17
C VAL A 418 2.12 20.64 -6.88
N LEU A 419 1.63 19.51 -7.40
CA LEU A 419 2.29 18.21 -7.31
C LEU A 419 1.90 17.28 -8.47
N THR A 420 2.71 16.25 -8.69
CA THR A 420 2.42 15.17 -9.61
C THR A 420 2.73 13.82 -9.00
N VAL A 421 1.89 12.83 -9.33
CA VAL A 421 2.11 11.42 -9.00
C VAL A 421 1.91 10.61 -10.27
N SER A 422 2.86 9.74 -10.62
CA SER A 422 2.77 8.89 -11.80
C SER A 422 3.15 7.45 -11.49
N VAL A 423 2.58 6.54 -12.28
CA VAL A 423 2.84 5.10 -12.23
C VAL A 423 3.15 4.59 -13.64
N GLY A 424 3.96 3.54 -13.73
CA GLY A 424 4.42 2.97 -15.00
C GLY A 424 4.23 1.47 -15.07
N THR A 425 4.13 0.95 -16.30
CA THR A 425 4.12 -0.50 -16.59
C THR A 425 5.48 -1.16 -16.34
N ASP A 426 6.53 -0.39 -16.04
CA ASP A 426 7.79 -0.89 -15.49
C ASP A 426 7.71 -1.20 -13.98
N GLY A 427 6.51 -1.13 -13.39
CA GLY A 427 6.23 -1.45 -12.00
C GLY A 427 6.68 -0.36 -11.02
N LYS A 428 6.97 0.85 -11.50
CA LYS A 428 7.46 1.96 -10.66
C LYS A 428 6.44 3.08 -10.50
N PHE A 429 6.69 3.89 -9.47
CA PHE A 429 5.99 5.15 -9.26
C PHE A 429 6.98 6.32 -9.12
N GLN A 430 6.49 7.53 -9.36
CA GLN A 430 7.21 8.78 -9.15
C GLN A 430 6.28 9.82 -8.53
N PHE A 431 6.76 10.53 -7.50
CA PHE A 431 6.12 11.66 -6.84
C PHE A 431 7.04 12.88 -6.89
N GLU A 432 6.47 14.04 -7.19
CA GLU A 432 7.17 15.33 -7.17
C GLU A 432 6.21 16.44 -6.73
N GLN A 433 6.63 17.27 -5.79
CA GLN A 433 5.92 18.46 -5.32
C GLN A 433 6.69 19.72 -5.73
N PHE A 434 5.93 20.76 -6.09
CA PHE A 434 6.46 22.02 -6.64
C PHE A 434 6.02 23.24 -5.84
N LYS A 435 4.86 23.15 -5.18
CA LYS A 435 4.30 24.21 -4.32
C LYS A 435 3.84 23.61 -2.99
N PRO A 436 3.84 24.41 -1.90
CA PRO A 436 3.33 23.97 -0.61
C PRO A 436 1.82 23.72 -0.66
N LEU A 437 1.29 22.98 0.31
CA LEU A 437 -0.12 22.68 0.41
C LEU A 437 -0.58 23.00 1.83
N GLU A 438 -1.52 23.92 1.96
CA GLU A 438 -1.94 24.44 3.26
C GLU A 438 -2.52 23.33 4.16
N GLN A 439 -1.85 23.14 5.28
CA GLN A 439 -2.23 22.27 6.38
C GLN A 439 -3.27 23.00 7.26
N THR A 440 -3.61 22.38 8.39
CA THR A 440 -4.40 23.07 9.40
C THR A 440 -3.52 23.23 10.63
N ASN A 441 -3.68 24.33 11.39
CA ASN A 441 -2.95 24.56 12.65
C ASN A 441 -3.15 23.46 13.73
N SER A 442 -4.00 22.45 13.47
CA SER A 442 -4.23 21.30 14.35
C SER A 442 -3.58 20.00 13.86
N ASP A 443 -3.16 19.94 12.61
CA ASP A 443 -2.52 18.80 11.97
C ASP A 443 -1.55 19.29 10.88
N ASP A 444 -0.26 19.28 11.22
CA ASP A 444 0.88 19.66 10.37
C ASP A 444 1.16 18.60 9.28
N THR A 445 0.16 17.81 8.89
CA THR A 445 0.33 16.74 7.90
C THR A 445 -0.94 16.49 7.09
N ILE A 446 -0.83 16.60 5.77
CA ILE A 446 -1.84 16.14 4.81
C ILE A 446 -1.58 14.68 4.46
N LYS A 447 -2.60 13.83 4.58
CA LYS A 447 -2.53 12.40 4.27
C LYS A 447 -3.38 12.08 3.05
N LEU A 448 -2.76 11.52 2.02
CA LEU A 448 -3.39 11.11 0.78
C LEU A 448 -3.21 9.60 0.60
N SER A 449 -4.26 8.94 0.12
CA SER A 449 -4.24 7.50 -0.18
C SER A 449 -4.69 7.31 -1.61
N LEU A 450 -3.79 6.92 -2.51
CA LEU A 450 -4.05 6.85 -3.95
C LEU A 450 -4.09 5.38 -4.39
N PRO A 451 -5.30 4.76 -4.51
CA PRO A 451 -5.43 3.38 -4.94
C PRO A 451 -5.05 3.24 -6.41
N THR A 452 -4.42 2.11 -6.75
CA THR A 452 -4.02 1.75 -8.10
C THR A 452 -4.49 0.33 -8.44
N THR A 453 -4.87 0.11 -9.69
CA THR A 453 -5.12 -1.21 -10.27
C THR A 453 -4.03 -1.52 -11.28
N ILE A 454 -3.42 -2.69 -11.12
CA ILE A 454 -2.33 -3.22 -11.95
C ILE A 454 -2.84 -4.48 -12.63
N VAL A 455 -2.61 -4.58 -13.94
CA VAL A 455 -3.00 -5.73 -14.76
C VAL A 455 -1.83 -6.09 -15.67
N ASP A 456 -1.47 -7.37 -15.74
CA ASP A 456 -0.49 -7.90 -16.70
C ASP A 456 -1.14 -8.42 -17.99
N PHE A 457 -0.37 -9.09 -18.85
CA PHE A 457 -0.89 -9.62 -20.11
C PHE A 457 -1.63 -10.95 -19.97
N ASP A 458 -1.45 -11.66 -18.87
CA ASP A 458 -2.26 -12.82 -18.45
C ASP A 458 -3.66 -12.40 -17.95
N GLN A 459 -3.83 -11.10 -17.68
CA GLN A 459 -5.01 -10.46 -17.07
C GLN A 459 -5.13 -10.69 -15.56
N ASP A 460 -4.06 -11.11 -14.92
CA ASP A 460 -3.98 -11.09 -13.47
C ASP A 460 -4.08 -9.66 -12.97
N THR A 461 -4.91 -9.47 -11.96
CA THR A 461 -5.23 -8.14 -11.44
C THR A 461 -4.84 -8.05 -9.97
N VAL A 462 -3.98 -7.09 -9.66
CA VAL A 462 -3.60 -6.75 -8.29
C VAL A 462 -3.91 -5.28 -8.00
N ASN A 463 -4.32 -5.01 -6.76
CA ASN A 463 -4.53 -3.65 -6.28
C ASN A 463 -3.39 -3.25 -5.35
N ASN A 464 -2.99 -1.99 -5.42
CA ASN A 464 -2.07 -1.37 -4.48
C ASN A 464 -2.56 0.02 -4.09
N THR A 465 -1.92 0.66 -3.12
CA THR A 465 -2.24 2.01 -2.68
C THR A 465 -0.97 2.76 -2.33
N ILE A 466 -0.78 3.91 -2.97
CA ILE A 466 0.31 4.84 -2.65
C ILE A 466 -0.18 5.75 -1.52
N ASN A 467 0.42 5.61 -0.34
CA ASN A 467 0.14 6.49 0.79
C ASN A 467 1.16 7.63 0.82
N ILE A 468 0.70 8.87 0.91
CA ILE A 468 1.53 10.07 0.91
C ILE A 468 1.21 10.87 2.17
N SER A 469 2.25 11.22 2.93
CA SER A 469 2.18 12.18 4.03
C SER A 469 2.99 13.40 3.65
N ILE A 470 2.31 14.53 3.44
CA ILE A 470 2.92 15.83 3.17
C ILE A 470 2.97 16.55 4.51
N ILE A 471 4.17 16.71 5.04
CA ILE A 471 4.46 17.31 6.34
C ILE A 471 4.71 18.80 6.11
N ASP A 472 4.15 19.63 6.98
CA ASP A 472 4.41 21.07 7.00
C ASP A 472 5.92 21.35 7.17
N GLY A 473 6.41 22.32 6.42
CA GLY A 473 7.83 22.65 6.33
C GLY A 473 8.30 23.70 7.36
N ASP A 474 8.94 24.80 6.97
CA ASP A 474 9.46 25.79 7.93
C ASP A 474 8.48 26.97 8.10
N ASN A 475 8.35 27.50 9.32
CA ASN A 475 7.55 28.71 9.62
C ASN A 475 8.25 29.97 9.09
N PRO A 476 7.52 31.09 8.88
CA PRO A 476 8.12 32.37 8.56
C PRO A 476 9.05 32.86 9.68
N VAL A 477 9.99 33.73 9.33
CA VAL A 477 10.93 34.32 10.29
C VAL A 477 10.93 35.83 10.14
N ILE A 478 10.68 36.59 11.22
CA ILE A 478 10.82 38.04 11.18
C ILE A 478 12.31 38.40 11.28
N ASP A 479 12.82 39.09 10.27
CA ASP A 479 14.23 39.48 10.14
C ASP A 479 14.55 40.83 10.80
N ASP A 480 13.66 41.81 10.61
CA ASP A 480 13.85 43.18 11.11
C ASP A 480 12.50 43.88 11.29
N VAL A 481 12.44 44.77 12.28
CA VAL A 481 11.29 45.62 12.57
C VAL A 481 11.80 47.03 12.79
N SER A 482 11.40 47.97 11.94
CA SER A 482 11.76 49.37 12.15
C SER A 482 11.04 49.93 13.38
N GLY A 483 11.69 50.77 14.18
CA GLY A 483 11.03 51.53 15.24
C GLY A 483 10.57 52.92 14.77
N LEU A 484 9.72 53.58 15.57
CA LEU A 484 9.33 54.98 15.39
C LEU A 484 9.67 55.81 16.62
N THR A 485 9.92 57.11 16.41
CA THR A 485 10.02 58.09 17.50
C THR A 485 8.97 59.18 17.28
N LEU A 486 8.12 59.38 18.26
CA LEU A 486 7.03 60.36 18.29
C LEU A 486 7.22 61.34 19.46
N ASP A 487 6.44 62.41 19.45
CA ASP A 487 6.53 63.49 20.44
C ASP A 487 5.12 63.89 20.91
N GLU A 488 4.85 63.69 22.20
CA GLU A 488 3.55 63.98 22.81
C GLU A 488 3.19 65.45 22.81
N SER A 489 4.18 66.36 22.69
CA SER A 489 3.87 67.78 22.61
C SER A 489 2.95 68.13 21.44
N GLY A 490 2.82 67.24 20.45
CA GLY A 490 1.94 67.38 19.30
C GLY A 490 0.51 66.88 19.49
N VAL A 491 0.19 66.15 20.56
CA VAL A 491 -1.18 65.68 20.84
C VAL A 491 -2.08 66.85 21.27
N THR A 492 -3.39 66.60 21.39
CA THR A 492 -4.36 67.62 21.83
C THR A 492 -3.94 68.18 23.20
N ASP A 493 -4.06 69.50 23.39
CA ASP A 493 -3.65 70.22 24.60
C ASP A 493 -2.13 70.20 24.90
N GLY A 494 -1.29 69.63 24.02
CA GLY A 494 0.16 69.64 24.12
C GLY A 494 0.81 71.00 23.82
N SER A 495 2.05 71.18 24.28
CA SER A 495 2.81 72.44 24.16
C SER A 495 3.14 72.85 22.72
N GLN A 496 3.08 71.90 21.77
CA GLN A 496 3.31 72.07 20.34
C GLN A 496 2.19 71.44 19.49
N GLU A 497 0.94 71.51 19.96
CA GLU A 497 -0.23 70.92 19.31
C GLU A 497 -0.25 71.16 17.78
N GLY A 498 -0.36 70.08 17.01
CA GLY A 498 -0.39 70.10 15.55
C GLY A 498 0.92 70.45 14.85
N SER A 499 2.03 70.64 15.59
CA SER A 499 3.37 70.87 15.06
C SER A 499 4.34 69.71 15.31
N ALA A 500 4.25 69.03 16.46
CA ALA A 500 5.07 67.86 16.75
C ALA A 500 4.57 66.59 16.01
N ILE A 501 5.43 65.58 15.90
CA ILE A 501 5.15 64.36 15.14
C ILE A 501 4.45 63.35 16.04
N THR A 502 3.15 63.15 15.83
CA THR A 502 2.32 62.15 16.53
C THR A 502 1.92 60.97 15.67
N SER A 503 2.40 60.91 14.42
CA SER A 503 2.13 59.80 13.50
C SER A 503 3.36 59.46 12.67
N GLY A 504 3.45 58.21 12.24
CA GLY A 504 4.55 57.73 11.42
C GLY A 504 4.24 56.38 10.76
N SER A 505 5.15 55.94 9.89
CA SER A 505 5.06 54.66 9.21
C SER A 505 6.39 53.91 9.32
N GLY A 506 6.33 52.60 9.46
CA GLY A 506 7.49 51.72 9.48
C GLY A 506 7.29 50.44 8.68
N THR A 507 8.27 49.55 8.76
CA THR A 507 8.32 48.30 8.03
C THR A 507 8.70 47.13 8.93
N ILE A 508 8.14 45.96 8.60
CA ILE A 508 8.47 44.66 9.13
C ILE A 508 8.94 43.84 7.93
N SER A 509 10.16 43.31 8.00
CA SER A 509 10.65 42.36 7.00
C SER A 509 10.69 40.96 7.58
N ALA A 510 10.22 39.99 6.81
CA ALA A 510 10.26 38.59 7.17
C ALA A 510 10.67 37.73 5.97
N THR A 511 11.40 36.66 6.27
CA THR A 511 11.74 35.61 5.33
C THR A 511 10.60 34.60 5.33
N GLN A 512 10.06 34.32 4.14
CA GLN A 512 9.06 33.27 3.96
C GLN A 512 9.65 31.91 4.35
N GLY A 513 8.81 31.08 4.96
CA GLY A 513 9.13 29.69 5.24
C GLY A 513 8.89 28.80 4.03
N SER A 514 8.15 27.71 4.20
CA SER A 514 7.63 26.92 3.08
C SER A 514 6.56 27.67 2.29
N ASP A 515 5.71 28.37 3.02
CA ASP A 515 4.53 29.06 2.51
C ASP A 515 4.77 30.55 2.35
N ILE A 516 3.92 31.18 1.53
CA ILE A 516 3.89 32.63 1.42
C ILE A 516 3.42 33.24 2.73
N ILE A 517 3.96 34.42 3.07
CA ILE A 517 3.41 35.23 4.16
C ILE A 517 2.05 35.76 3.72
N ASP A 518 1.00 35.40 4.47
CA ASP A 518 -0.35 35.89 4.25
C ASP A 518 -0.53 37.30 4.83
N HIS A 519 -0.14 37.49 6.09
CA HIS A 519 -0.30 38.77 6.79
C HIS A 519 0.60 38.95 8.00
N PHE A 520 0.61 40.17 8.55
CA PHE A 520 1.15 40.46 9.87
C PHE A 520 0.02 40.75 10.87
N GLU A 521 0.17 40.24 12.08
CA GLU A 521 -0.79 40.46 13.16
C GLU A 521 -0.12 40.83 14.48
N LEU A 522 -0.84 41.57 15.32
CA LEU A 522 -0.47 41.75 16.73
C LEU A 522 -1.21 40.76 17.60
N GLU A 523 -0.60 40.39 18.74
CA GLU A 523 -1.21 39.55 19.76
C GLU A 523 -1.63 40.38 20.99
N PRO A 524 -2.93 40.74 21.13
CA PRO A 524 -3.40 41.57 22.24
C PRO A 524 -3.17 40.96 23.62
N ALA A 525 -3.14 39.64 23.75
CA ALA A 525 -2.89 38.98 25.04
C ALA A 525 -1.42 39.08 25.50
N GLU A 526 -0.50 39.33 24.57
CA GLU A 526 0.93 39.52 24.85
C GLU A 526 1.29 40.99 25.12
N PHE A 527 0.37 41.92 24.86
CA PHE A 527 0.59 43.34 25.03
C PHE A 527 0.44 43.79 26.50
N ASN A 528 1.40 44.60 26.97
CA ASN A 528 1.36 45.32 28.26
C ASN A 528 0.96 44.46 29.48
N GLN A 529 1.45 43.22 29.56
CA GLN A 529 1.07 42.27 30.61
C GLN A 529 1.38 42.75 32.04
N ASP A 530 2.44 43.55 32.21
CA ASP A 530 2.82 44.13 33.49
C ASP A 530 1.98 45.36 33.87
N GLY A 531 1.16 45.87 32.96
CA GLY A 531 0.31 47.06 33.16
C GLY A 531 1.11 48.35 33.37
N ALA A 532 2.36 48.39 32.92
CA ALA A 532 3.26 49.52 33.12
C ALA A 532 2.96 50.68 32.16
N LEU A 533 2.45 50.39 30.96
CA LEU A 533 2.06 51.40 29.99
C LEU A 533 0.67 51.93 30.36
N MET A 534 0.61 53.21 30.76
CA MET A 534 -0.60 53.88 31.22
C MET A 534 -0.84 55.19 30.47
N SER A 535 -2.09 55.62 30.46
CA SER A 535 -2.53 56.94 30.03
C SER A 535 -3.64 57.41 30.96
N GLN A 536 -3.56 58.64 31.46
CA GLN A 536 -4.54 59.23 32.37
C GLN A 536 -4.78 58.37 33.63
N GLY A 537 -3.73 57.70 34.11
CA GLY A 537 -3.73 56.80 35.25
C GLY A 537 -4.46 55.47 35.02
N GLN A 538 -4.80 55.12 33.78
CA GLN A 538 -5.42 53.85 33.41
C GLN A 538 -4.47 53.01 32.54
N VAL A 539 -4.49 51.69 32.72
CA VAL A 539 -3.68 50.75 31.94
C VAL A 539 -4.20 50.71 30.50
N ILE A 540 -3.29 50.86 29.54
CA ILE A 540 -3.63 50.76 28.12
C ILE A 540 -3.81 49.29 27.74
N GLN A 541 -4.91 48.99 27.06
CA GLN A 541 -5.24 47.68 26.49
C GLN A 541 -5.19 47.74 24.97
N LEU A 542 -4.94 46.61 24.31
CA LEU A 542 -4.92 46.49 22.85
C LEU A 542 -6.12 45.67 22.37
N GLU A 543 -6.71 46.05 21.24
CA GLU A 543 -7.77 45.27 20.59
C GLU A 543 -7.72 45.43 19.07
N LEU A 544 -7.97 44.35 18.33
CA LEU A 544 -8.23 44.39 16.88
C LEU A 544 -9.64 44.96 16.63
N VAL A 545 -9.71 46.13 16.00
CA VAL A 545 -10.99 46.82 15.74
C VAL A 545 -11.48 46.71 14.29
N SER A 546 -10.59 46.38 13.36
CA SER A 546 -10.93 46.22 11.95
C SER A 546 -9.97 45.27 11.25
N ASP A 547 -10.52 44.41 10.40
CA ASP A 547 -9.78 43.60 9.43
C ASP A 547 -10.53 43.67 8.10
N VAL A 548 -10.06 44.53 7.20
CA VAL A 548 -10.75 44.82 5.93
C VAL A 548 -9.71 44.97 4.83
N ASN A 549 -9.89 44.22 3.74
CA ASN A 549 -8.99 44.20 2.58
C ASN A 549 -7.52 43.87 2.95
N GLY A 550 -7.30 42.98 3.92
CA GLY A 550 -5.97 42.58 4.37
C GLY A 550 -5.29 43.58 5.33
N VAL A 551 -5.91 44.72 5.61
CA VAL A 551 -5.40 45.70 6.58
C VAL A 551 -6.01 45.44 7.95
N ARG A 552 -5.17 45.09 8.92
CA ARG A 552 -5.55 44.92 10.33
C ARG A 552 -5.29 46.20 11.10
N THR A 553 -6.34 46.75 11.72
CA THR A 553 -6.24 47.96 12.56
C THR A 553 -6.47 47.59 14.02
N TYR A 554 -5.49 47.90 14.86
CA TYR A 554 -5.56 47.74 16.30
C TYR A 554 -5.63 49.09 17.00
N GLU A 555 -6.39 49.17 18.09
CA GLU A 555 -6.46 50.34 18.95
C GLU A 555 -5.86 50.04 20.32
N GLY A 556 -4.94 50.89 20.76
CA GLY A 556 -4.57 51.03 22.16
C GLY A 556 -5.59 51.94 22.85
N TYR A 557 -6.33 51.42 23.83
CA TYR A 557 -7.40 52.19 24.48
C TYR A 557 -7.35 52.09 26.01
N ILE A 558 -8.00 53.06 26.65
CA ILE A 558 -8.30 53.06 28.09
C ILE A 558 -9.80 53.21 28.32
N GLU A 559 -10.28 52.79 29.48
CA GLU A 559 -11.65 53.06 29.93
C GLU A 559 -11.67 54.17 30.98
N LEU A 560 -12.10 55.36 30.59
CA LEU A 560 -12.21 56.51 31.48
C LEU A 560 -13.67 56.78 31.82
N ASN A 561 -14.03 56.67 33.10
CA ASN A 561 -15.40 56.89 33.59
C ASN A 561 -16.47 56.05 32.88
N GLY A 562 -16.11 54.85 32.41
CA GLY A 562 -17.00 53.95 31.67
C GLY A 562 -17.18 54.30 30.18
N SER A 563 -16.35 55.19 29.63
CA SER A 563 -16.25 55.45 28.19
C SER A 563 -14.88 55.01 27.67
N ARG A 564 -14.87 54.36 26.50
CA ARG A 564 -13.63 54.04 25.78
C ARG A 564 -12.99 55.32 25.24
N VAL A 565 -11.69 55.46 25.42
CA VAL A 565 -10.85 56.51 24.83
C VAL A 565 -9.70 55.82 24.09
N THR A 566 -9.56 56.11 22.80
CA THR A 566 -8.47 55.59 21.97
C THR A 566 -7.23 56.44 22.19
N VAL A 567 -6.16 55.82 22.70
CA VAL A 567 -4.87 56.46 22.96
C VAL A 567 -4.01 56.46 21.70
N PHE A 568 -3.99 55.34 20.98
CA PHE A 568 -3.31 55.21 19.69
C PHE A 568 -4.01 54.21 18.79
N ASP A 569 -3.73 54.27 17.49
CA ASP A 569 -4.01 53.17 16.56
C ASP A 569 -2.76 52.74 15.78
N ILE A 570 -2.78 51.49 15.34
CA ILE A 570 -1.79 50.94 14.41
C ILE A 570 -2.51 50.15 13.32
N LYS A 571 -2.11 50.37 12.07
CA LYS A 571 -2.54 49.60 10.91
C LYS A 571 -1.36 48.78 10.42
N LEU A 572 -1.55 47.47 10.31
CA LEU A 572 -0.60 46.56 9.67
C LEU A 572 -1.00 46.34 8.21
N ASP A 573 0.00 45.99 7.40
CA ASP A 573 -0.11 45.71 5.97
C ASP A 573 -0.70 46.87 5.15
N SER A 574 -0.39 48.09 5.56
CA SER A 574 -0.88 49.33 4.95
C SER A 574 0.28 50.31 4.74
N PRO A 575 0.50 50.80 3.49
CA PRO A 575 -0.23 50.50 2.25
C PRO A 575 0.08 49.14 1.59
N SER A 576 1.08 48.40 2.05
CA SER A 576 1.46 47.09 1.50
C SER A 576 1.87 46.11 2.60
N LEU A 577 1.87 44.80 2.27
CA LEU A 577 2.32 43.73 3.15
C LEU A 577 3.68 44.07 3.78
N GLY A 578 3.76 44.00 5.11
CA GLY A 578 4.95 44.34 5.88
C GLY A 578 5.15 45.83 6.15
N GLU A 579 4.27 46.74 5.72
CA GLU A 579 4.29 48.15 6.15
C GLU A 579 3.25 48.40 7.25
N TYR A 580 3.56 49.28 8.20
CA TYR A 580 2.61 49.70 9.23
C TYR A 580 2.52 51.22 9.37
N GLU A 581 1.35 51.71 9.76
CA GLU A 581 1.08 53.11 10.09
C GLU A 581 0.65 53.22 11.56
N PHE A 582 1.21 54.17 12.29
CA PHE A 582 0.91 54.40 13.71
C PHE A 582 0.47 55.84 13.94
N ASN A 583 -0.56 56.04 14.77
CA ASN A 583 -1.07 57.35 15.19
C ASN A 583 -1.25 57.41 16.71
N LEU A 584 -0.67 58.43 17.35
CA LEU A 584 -0.87 58.77 18.76
C LEU A 584 -1.90 59.90 18.89
N TYR A 585 -2.90 59.70 19.75
CA TYR A 585 -4.02 60.64 19.96
C TYR A 585 -4.04 61.26 21.35
N GLU A 586 -3.66 60.50 22.37
CA GLU A 586 -3.66 60.92 23.76
C GLU A 586 -2.23 60.79 24.34
N GLN A 587 -1.97 61.50 25.44
CA GLN A 587 -0.71 61.45 26.18
C GLN A 587 -0.48 60.08 26.85
N LEU A 588 0.76 59.79 27.21
CA LEU A 588 1.12 58.66 28.07
C LEU A 588 1.58 59.15 29.44
N ASP A 589 1.46 58.30 30.46
CA ASP A 589 1.91 58.66 31.80
C ASP A 589 3.42 58.42 31.95
N HIS A 590 4.20 59.48 31.83
CA HIS A 590 5.65 59.46 32.06
C HIS A 590 5.97 59.46 33.56
N THR A 591 6.66 58.41 34.04
CA THR A 591 7.08 58.31 35.45
C THR A 591 8.45 57.69 35.65
N GLY A 592 9.21 58.22 36.61
CA GLY A 592 10.45 57.65 37.11
C GLY A 592 11.55 57.59 36.06
N ALA A 593 11.90 56.38 35.62
CA ALA A 593 12.96 56.20 34.62
C ALA A 593 12.52 56.60 33.20
N ASN A 594 11.21 56.78 32.99
CA ASN A 594 10.61 57.09 31.69
C ASN A 594 10.21 58.57 31.57
N ASP A 595 10.70 59.44 32.46
CA ASP A 595 10.35 60.87 32.50
C ASP A 595 10.71 61.62 31.20
N GLU A 596 11.71 61.17 30.44
CA GLU A 596 12.09 61.82 29.16
C GLU A 596 11.44 61.15 27.94
N SER A 597 11.17 59.85 28.02
CA SER A 597 10.59 59.05 26.93
C SER A 597 10.02 57.73 27.43
N LEU A 598 8.97 57.24 26.79
CA LEU A 598 8.31 55.97 27.09
C LEU A 598 8.19 55.12 25.82
N SER A 599 8.39 53.81 25.94
CA SER A 599 8.30 52.88 24.80
C SER A 599 7.00 52.10 24.81
N ILE A 600 6.29 52.10 23.69
CA ILE A 600 5.21 51.17 23.39
C ILE A 600 5.83 50.00 22.62
N ASN A 601 5.79 48.80 23.22
CA ASN A 601 6.26 47.58 22.59
C ASN A 601 5.05 46.75 22.14
N LEU A 602 4.89 46.60 20.83
CA LEU A 602 3.78 45.86 20.23
C LEU A 602 4.28 44.48 19.76
N PRO A 603 3.75 43.36 20.30
CA PRO A 603 4.13 42.02 19.88
C PRO A 603 3.54 41.73 18.50
N VAL A 604 4.40 41.46 17.53
CA VAL A 604 4.01 41.23 16.12
C VAL A 604 4.48 39.86 15.63
N TYR A 605 3.61 39.19 14.88
CA TYR A 605 3.88 37.94 14.18
C TYR A 605 3.70 38.14 12.67
N ALA A 606 4.52 37.45 11.86
CA ALA A 606 4.13 37.13 10.50
C ALA A 606 3.37 35.81 10.54
N VAL A 607 2.31 35.70 9.74
CA VAL A 607 1.50 34.49 9.59
C VAL A 607 1.53 34.11 8.11
N ASP A 608 1.87 32.87 7.82
CA ASP A 608 1.87 32.31 6.47
C ASP A 608 0.48 31.77 6.05
N ALA A 609 0.42 31.12 4.89
CA ALA A 609 -0.84 30.73 4.26
C ALA A 609 -1.61 29.63 5.01
N ASP A 610 -0.92 28.70 5.67
CA ASP A 610 -1.54 27.62 6.45
C ASP A 610 -1.79 28.00 7.93
N GLY A 611 -1.34 29.20 8.32
CA GLY A 611 -1.72 29.87 9.56
C GLY A 611 -0.67 29.79 10.67
N ASP A 612 0.56 29.41 10.32
CA ASP A 612 1.68 29.29 11.21
C ASP A 612 2.30 30.65 11.54
N ARG A 613 2.49 30.88 12.83
CA ARG A 613 3.11 32.11 13.34
C ARG A 613 4.63 32.04 13.26
N SER A 614 5.22 33.19 12.97
CA SER A 614 6.66 33.33 12.82
C SER A 614 7.47 33.00 14.07
N SER A 615 8.69 32.51 13.85
CA SER A 615 9.76 32.44 14.85
C SER A 615 10.74 33.62 14.69
N LEU A 616 11.65 33.79 15.67
CA LEU A 616 12.83 34.65 15.53
C LEU A 616 14.07 33.86 15.09
N THR A 617 13.98 32.53 15.03
CA THR A 617 15.09 31.66 14.64
C THR A 617 14.77 30.88 13.37
N PRO A 618 15.62 30.94 12.32
CA PRO A 618 15.41 30.14 11.12
C PRO A 618 15.33 28.63 11.38
N GLY A 619 14.29 28.00 10.83
CA GLY A 619 14.02 26.55 10.95
C GLY A 619 13.47 26.14 12.32
N ALA A 620 13.06 27.09 13.16
CA ALA A 620 12.37 26.80 14.41
C ALA A 620 10.86 26.77 14.18
N LYS A 621 10.20 25.82 14.85
CA LYS A 621 8.74 25.59 14.82
C LYS A 621 8.01 26.25 15.99
N ASP A 622 8.67 27.12 16.74
CA ASP A 622 8.08 27.87 17.84
C ASP A 622 7.57 29.24 17.37
N SER A 623 6.41 29.64 17.86
CA SER A 623 5.91 30.99 17.65
C SER A 623 6.57 31.93 18.64
N GLU A 624 7.29 32.93 18.14
CA GLU A 624 7.90 34.00 18.95
C GLU A 624 7.66 35.38 18.32
N ALA A 625 7.02 36.28 19.08
CA ALA A 625 6.72 37.64 18.62
C ALA A 625 7.99 38.50 18.51
N ALA A 626 8.14 39.17 17.39
CA ALA A 626 9.01 40.34 17.30
C ALA A 626 8.34 41.55 17.98
N GLN A 627 9.05 42.66 18.11
CA GLN A 627 8.54 43.87 18.78
C GLN A 627 8.61 45.07 17.86
N ILE A 628 7.46 45.68 17.56
CA ILE A 628 7.42 47.05 17.02
C ILE A 628 7.61 47.99 18.20
N VAL A 629 8.71 48.74 18.20
CA VAL A 629 9.05 49.68 19.28
C VAL A 629 8.71 51.10 18.84
N ILE A 630 7.77 51.73 19.55
CA ILE A 630 7.42 53.15 19.38
C ILE A 630 7.94 53.91 20.59
N GLU A 631 8.95 54.76 20.38
CA GLU A 631 9.49 55.66 21.40
C GLU A 631 8.70 56.96 21.38
N VAL A 632 8.13 57.35 22.52
CA VAL A 632 7.32 58.55 22.65
C VAL A 632 8.01 59.49 23.63
N LYS A 633 8.28 60.73 23.21
CA LYS A 633 8.92 61.75 24.06
C LYS A 633 7.89 62.50 24.89
N ASP A 634 8.24 62.73 26.15
CA ASP A 634 7.40 63.46 27.11
C ASP A 634 7.26 64.95 26.75
N ASP A 635 6.08 65.51 27.03
CA ASP A 635 5.81 66.94 26.87
C ASP A 635 6.07 67.69 28.17
N VAL A 636 7.35 68.01 28.41
CA VAL A 636 7.78 68.64 29.66
C VAL A 636 7.20 70.07 29.81
N PRO A 637 6.46 70.37 30.90
CA PRO A 637 5.91 71.71 31.11
C PRO A 637 7.02 72.74 31.34
N THR A 638 6.81 73.97 30.83
CA THR A 638 7.80 75.06 30.95
C THR A 638 7.21 76.31 31.60
N ILE A 639 7.95 76.91 32.54
CA ILE A 639 7.60 78.21 33.14
C ILE A 639 8.19 79.32 32.28
N ASN A 640 7.34 80.27 31.89
CA ASN A 640 7.65 81.39 31.01
C ASN A 640 7.32 82.74 31.69
N ASP A 641 7.80 83.83 31.09
CA ASP A 641 7.49 85.22 31.47
C ASP A 641 7.56 85.50 32.99
N VAL A 642 8.60 85.02 33.67
CA VAL A 642 8.78 85.25 35.12
C VAL A 642 9.11 86.72 35.36
N ASP A 643 8.21 87.43 36.05
CA ASP A 643 8.43 88.83 36.43
C ASP A 643 9.62 88.94 37.39
N ALA A 644 10.59 89.80 37.06
CA ALA A 644 11.63 90.18 38.00
C ALA A 644 11.04 91.09 39.08
N LEU A 645 11.25 90.72 40.35
CA LEU A 645 10.72 91.45 41.50
C LEU A 645 11.86 92.07 42.30
N ASP A 646 11.66 93.30 42.77
CA ASP A 646 12.61 94.04 43.60
C ASP A 646 11.87 94.82 44.70
N VAL A 647 12.50 94.93 45.86
CA VAL A 647 12.04 95.70 47.01
C VAL A 647 13.24 96.39 47.65
N SER A 648 13.05 97.61 48.15
CA SER A 648 14.14 98.37 48.76
C SER A 648 14.00 98.46 50.28
N GLU A 649 15.12 98.29 51.00
CA GLU A 649 15.14 98.37 52.46
C GLU A 649 14.88 99.79 53.00
N ASP A 650 15.12 100.83 52.18
CA ASP A 650 14.87 102.22 52.55
C ASP A 650 13.37 102.60 52.63
N ASP A 651 12.50 101.66 52.26
CA ASP A 651 11.05 101.78 52.41
C ASP A 651 10.49 101.14 53.69
N LEU A 652 11.33 100.47 54.49
CA LEU A 652 10.90 99.83 55.74
C LEU A 652 10.38 100.85 56.76
N ALA A 653 9.15 100.63 57.24
CA ALA A 653 8.46 101.57 58.14
C ALA A 653 9.24 101.89 59.43
N ASN A 654 9.34 103.18 59.77
CA ASN A 654 10.03 103.77 60.92
C ASN A 654 11.58 103.73 60.87
N ILE A 655 12.19 102.98 59.97
CA ILE A 655 13.66 102.80 59.91
C ILE A 655 14.27 103.17 58.56
N GLY A 656 13.54 103.06 57.45
CA GLY A 656 13.97 103.40 56.10
C GLY A 656 14.01 104.91 55.84
N SER A 657 14.81 105.35 54.86
CA SER A 657 15.01 106.78 54.56
C SER A 657 13.98 107.41 53.63
N ASP A 658 13.32 106.65 52.75
CA ASP A 658 12.33 107.17 51.77
C ASP A 658 10.89 106.82 52.19
N GLN A 659 10.65 105.57 52.63
CA GLN A 659 9.36 105.09 53.17
C GLN A 659 8.15 105.39 52.26
N SER A 660 8.37 105.52 50.95
CA SER A 660 7.36 105.93 49.99
C SER A 660 6.87 104.80 49.10
N ASP A 661 7.69 103.77 48.89
CA ASP A 661 7.35 102.64 48.03
C ASP A 661 6.92 101.40 48.85
N PRO A 662 6.26 100.40 48.22
CA PRO A 662 5.79 99.20 48.90
C PRO A 662 6.94 98.28 49.35
N VAL A 663 6.85 97.76 50.59
CA VAL A 663 7.79 96.76 51.15
C VAL A 663 7.43 95.31 50.82
N SER A 664 6.43 95.12 49.96
CA SER A 664 5.98 93.83 49.46
C SER A 664 5.82 93.93 47.95
N VAL A 665 6.32 92.92 47.25
CA VAL A 665 6.22 92.81 45.80
C VAL A 665 5.54 91.49 45.44
N ASP A 666 4.60 91.56 44.51
CA ASP A 666 3.95 90.40 43.92
C ASP A 666 4.30 90.34 42.44
N GLY A 667 4.58 89.14 41.93
CA GLY A 667 4.90 88.91 40.53
C GLY A 667 3.96 87.91 39.89
N LYS A 668 4.07 87.78 38.57
CA LYS A 668 3.43 86.72 37.81
C LYS A 668 4.48 85.96 37.01
N PHE A 669 4.11 84.73 36.69
CA PHE A 669 4.73 83.93 35.64
C PHE A 669 3.61 83.31 34.82
N THR A 670 3.93 82.90 33.61
CA THR A 670 3.06 82.10 32.75
C THR A 670 3.62 80.68 32.69
N THR A 671 2.80 79.73 32.28
CA THR A 671 3.23 78.34 32.09
C THR A 671 2.73 77.87 30.74
N THR A 672 3.61 77.30 29.94
CA THR A 672 3.19 76.42 28.86
C THR A 672 3.05 75.04 29.48
N GLN A 673 1.82 74.56 29.58
CA GLN A 673 1.53 73.24 30.14
C GLN A 673 1.98 72.16 29.15
N GLY A 674 2.35 71.00 29.67
CA GLY A 674 2.45 69.78 28.87
C GLY A 674 1.06 69.23 28.54
N SER A 675 1.00 68.24 27.66
CA SER A 675 -0.21 67.49 27.28
C SER A 675 -1.00 67.00 28.51
N ASP A 676 -0.30 66.54 29.55
CA ASP A 676 -0.88 66.01 30.79
C ASP A 676 -1.23 67.05 31.86
N GLY A 677 -0.89 68.32 31.60
CA GLY A 677 -1.16 69.43 32.48
C GLY A 677 -0.26 69.49 33.72
N VAL A 678 -0.22 70.65 34.36
CA VAL A 678 0.66 70.87 35.52
C VAL A 678 -0.01 70.43 36.83
N VAL A 679 0.54 69.40 37.46
CA VAL A 679 0.05 68.88 38.75
C VAL A 679 0.48 69.73 39.94
N SER A 680 1.70 70.31 39.92
CA SER A 680 2.18 71.14 41.03
C SER A 680 3.26 72.15 40.61
N TYR A 681 3.38 73.23 41.38
CA TYR A 681 4.50 74.15 41.32
C TYR A 681 5.27 74.06 42.63
N GLN A 682 6.60 73.94 42.53
CA GLN A 682 7.48 73.91 43.69
C GLN A 682 8.62 74.91 43.50
N LEU A 683 8.98 75.62 44.57
CA LEU A 683 10.20 76.43 44.60
C LEU A 683 11.40 75.50 44.71
N ASP A 684 12.39 75.71 43.84
CA ASP A 684 13.67 75.01 43.93
C ASP A 684 14.44 75.46 45.18
N GLY A 685 14.44 74.62 46.20
CA GLY A 685 15.17 74.84 47.45
C GLY A 685 16.66 74.51 47.38
N SER A 686 17.19 74.11 46.22
CA SER A 686 18.63 73.90 46.02
C SER A 686 19.40 75.22 45.93
N ALA A 687 18.73 76.29 45.54
CA ALA A 687 19.23 77.65 45.66
C ALA A 687 19.06 78.16 47.10
N ASP A 688 20.11 78.80 47.63
CA ASP A 688 20.03 79.56 48.88
C ASP A 688 20.06 81.06 48.55
N PRO A 689 18.93 81.66 48.13
CA PRO A 689 18.86 83.07 47.77
C PRO A 689 19.08 83.99 48.96
N LEU A 690 19.07 83.46 50.20
CA LEU A 690 19.29 84.23 51.42
C LEU A 690 20.76 84.22 51.88
N ASN A 691 21.59 83.35 51.31
CA ASN A 691 23.00 83.23 51.69
C ASN A 691 23.74 84.56 51.52
N GLY A 692 24.32 85.05 52.61
CA GLY A 692 25.07 86.31 52.63
C GLY A 692 24.21 87.56 52.79
N LEU A 693 22.88 87.46 52.81
CA LEU A 693 22.02 88.56 53.26
C LEU A 693 22.17 88.73 54.77
N THR A 694 22.26 89.98 55.22
CA THR A 694 22.34 90.31 56.64
C THR A 694 21.30 91.35 57.02
N SER A 695 20.49 91.09 58.04
CA SER A 695 19.62 92.11 58.65
C SER A 695 20.30 92.70 59.88
N GLN A 696 20.53 94.02 59.87
CA GLN A 696 21.24 94.74 60.94
C GLN A 696 22.64 94.17 61.26
N GLY A 697 23.31 93.61 60.25
CA GLY A 697 24.64 92.99 60.40
C GLY A 697 24.64 91.57 60.97
N ASN A 698 23.46 90.96 61.19
CA ASN A 698 23.32 89.54 61.51
C ASN A 698 22.86 88.77 60.25
N PRO A 699 23.37 87.56 59.98
CA PRO A 699 22.86 86.71 58.90
C PRO A 699 21.34 86.49 59.00
N VAL A 700 20.66 86.52 57.86
CA VAL A 700 19.20 86.31 57.73
C VAL A 700 18.85 84.83 57.84
#